data_AF-A0A0B7FPN3-F1
#
_entry.id   AF-A0A0B7FPN3-F1
#
_cell.length_a   1.000
_cell.length_b   1.000
_cell.length_c   1.000
_cell.angle_alpha   90.00
_cell.angle_beta   90.00
_cell.angle_gamma   90.00
#
_symmetry.space_group_name_H-M   'P 1'
#
loop_
_entity.id
_entity.type
_entity.pdbx_description
1 polymer ?
#
loop_
_entity_poly.entity_id
_entity_poly.type
_entity_poly.pdbx_seq_one_letter_code
_entity_poly.pdbx_strand_id
1 'polypeptide(L)'
;MRRPLIVLLWSGGVEDEVFVKLMKESLEQTTSEMSTLDGAARQLIANRLGAPFNLASTLHRLSRLKLGLDQPQVLTSGLHKLLNATLFHIKRDLKHKGRIKVPHSYTLVGVCDEDDYLRPRQIYACVRHFDAKSGRADVRYLEGRFLVTRSPVIHPGDAQVVWAIGEPPVGSPFYGEGNNLPNVVVFSTRGDRSVPSMLGGGDLDGDPYNLIPLPELIPRYRYNPANYDNPRPKKIGRPSTIDDVADFMVEYICHDALGMIATNHLVIASTSELRARDENCITNAELHSKAVDFAKNGHYVENHRIRKAKYDKFIDEETGMGLKPDWQAGHGRDPTDGRYYECDSVLGKLFRAVDMPAGNHQESDIKQQVPTAIQRCIASHVAKYKDEIQTTFSSPTTVAFIQSLLLRYKSELNHICVAHTISSESAERVSEVEVMLGINLEVSSKPDLIARMKNLTHSLANAIRHQLKATEAETNFVWLGRAWKAYLLTSSLGDKTFGALSFSWLALDSVLDALQTIDERFLPHTGPILPPFAFIPSRRSEPGENIPPPDYDNWNDWVDSIREVVQDQSDDTEESNGQSSTTTNNRDNRRNTSGSGNYNSRGNDRTQRSSNSGQTKGSNGGRRAGYRIIASGNISF
;
A
#
# COMPACT_ATOMS: atom_id res chain seq x y z
N MET A 1 6.22 -3.70 -3.89
CA MET A 1 6.83 -2.37 -4.14
C MET A 1 5.76 -1.26 -4.07
N ARG A 2 6.15 0.02 -3.97
CA ARG A 2 5.27 1.22 -3.89
C ARG A 2 5.96 2.42 -4.59
N ARG A 3 5.21 3.46 -5.00
CA ARG A 3 5.73 4.65 -5.73
C ARG A 3 7.09 5.22 -5.22
N PRO A 4 7.34 5.44 -3.91
CA PRO A 4 8.64 5.99 -3.46
C PRO A 4 9.83 5.07 -3.75
N LEU A 5 9.67 3.75 -3.53
CA LEU A 5 10.72 2.78 -3.84
C LEU A 5 10.93 2.62 -5.36
N ILE A 6 9.88 2.73 -6.18
CA ILE A 6 10.01 2.77 -7.65
C ILE A 6 10.92 3.94 -8.05
N VAL A 7 10.66 5.14 -7.51
CA VAL A 7 11.44 6.34 -7.81
C VAL A 7 12.87 6.27 -7.26
N LEU A 8 13.11 5.66 -6.10
CA LEU A 8 14.48 5.39 -5.62
C LEU A 8 15.22 4.48 -6.59
N LEU A 9 14.66 3.31 -6.93
CA LEU A 9 15.33 2.32 -7.79
C LEU A 9 15.56 2.87 -9.21
N TRP A 10 14.62 3.65 -9.73
CA TRP A 10 14.78 4.42 -10.96
C TRP A 10 15.91 5.46 -10.87
N SER A 11 16.09 6.12 -9.72
CA SER A 11 17.23 7.02 -9.45
C SER A 11 18.55 6.25 -9.29
N GLY A 12 18.48 5.00 -8.88
CA GLY A 12 19.55 4.01 -8.87
C GLY A 12 19.85 3.37 -10.24
N GLY A 13 19.18 3.81 -11.31
CA GLY A 13 19.46 3.34 -12.69
C GLY A 13 18.76 2.05 -13.11
N VAL A 14 17.72 1.61 -12.40
CA VAL A 14 16.80 0.56 -12.88
C VAL A 14 15.93 1.11 -14.02
N GLU A 15 15.76 0.32 -15.08
CA GLU A 15 15.05 0.68 -16.32
C GLU A 15 13.53 0.65 -16.17
N ASP A 16 12.83 1.54 -16.88
CA ASP A 16 11.38 1.73 -16.83
C ASP A 16 10.63 0.43 -17.21
N GLU A 17 11.20 -0.29 -18.17
CA GLU A 17 10.71 -1.53 -18.75
C GLU A 17 10.57 -2.63 -17.69
N VAL A 18 11.49 -2.70 -16.72
CA VAL A 18 11.44 -3.66 -15.60
C VAL A 18 10.20 -3.42 -14.75
N PHE A 19 9.92 -2.16 -14.41
CA PHE A 19 8.74 -1.81 -13.62
C PHE A 19 7.44 -2.05 -14.39
N VAL A 20 7.41 -1.72 -15.68
CA VAL A 20 6.23 -1.92 -16.55
C VAL A 20 5.94 -3.41 -16.77
N LYS A 21 6.97 -4.23 -16.96
CA LYS A 21 6.91 -5.71 -17.03
C LYS A 21 6.27 -6.28 -15.76
N LEU A 22 6.87 -6.01 -14.59
CA LEU A 22 6.36 -6.48 -13.29
C LEU A 22 4.92 -5.98 -13.00
N MET A 23 4.56 -4.78 -13.46
CA MET A 23 3.20 -4.27 -13.35
C MET A 23 2.20 -5.06 -14.23
N LYS A 24 2.55 -5.37 -15.48
CA LYS A 24 1.73 -6.17 -16.40
C LYS A 24 1.56 -7.60 -15.91
N GLU A 25 2.65 -8.27 -15.54
CA GLU A 25 2.64 -9.62 -14.94
C GLU A 25 1.73 -9.67 -13.69
N SER A 26 1.86 -8.68 -12.79
CA SER A 26 1.00 -8.55 -11.60
C SER A 26 -0.48 -8.28 -11.92
N LEU A 27 -0.79 -7.68 -13.07
CA LEU A 27 -2.15 -7.39 -13.53
C LEU A 27 -2.79 -8.61 -14.19
N GLU A 28 -2.04 -9.30 -15.04
CA GLU A 28 -2.42 -10.55 -15.72
C GLU A 28 -2.66 -11.67 -14.71
N GLN A 29 -1.72 -11.91 -13.77
CA GLN A 29 -1.90 -12.89 -12.69
C GLN A 29 -3.17 -12.58 -11.87
N THR A 30 -3.39 -11.31 -11.51
CA THR A 30 -4.56 -10.92 -10.71
C THR A 30 -5.87 -11.12 -11.47
N THR A 31 -5.90 -10.81 -12.77
CA THR A 31 -7.09 -11.01 -13.60
C THR A 31 -7.37 -12.50 -13.81
N SER A 32 -6.33 -13.31 -14.04
CA SER A 32 -6.42 -14.76 -14.17
C SER A 32 -6.93 -15.43 -12.88
N GLU A 33 -6.36 -15.11 -11.72
CA GLU A 33 -6.77 -15.72 -10.45
C GLU A 33 -8.22 -15.38 -10.06
N MET A 34 -8.67 -14.15 -10.35
CA MET A 34 -10.05 -13.71 -10.10
C MET A 34 -11.11 -14.45 -10.93
N SER A 35 -10.73 -15.24 -11.94
CA SER A 35 -11.63 -16.14 -12.68
C SER A 35 -12.05 -17.39 -11.88
N THR A 36 -11.47 -17.63 -10.70
CA THR A 36 -11.73 -18.80 -9.86
C THR A 36 -12.10 -18.43 -8.44
N LEU A 37 -12.93 -19.24 -7.77
CA LEU A 37 -13.30 -19.04 -6.36
C LEU A 37 -12.07 -19.03 -5.43
N ASP A 38 -11.12 -19.95 -5.64
CA ASP A 38 -9.89 -20.04 -4.85
C ASP A 38 -8.92 -18.89 -5.13
N GLY A 39 -8.68 -18.53 -6.40
CA GLY A 39 -7.82 -17.38 -6.74
C GLY A 39 -8.40 -16.06 -6.24
N ALA A 40 -9.72 -15.87 -6.33
CA ALA A 40 -10.40 -14.74 -5.71
C ALA A 40 -10.24 -14.71 -4.17
N ALA A 41 -10.36 -15.88 -3.50
CA ALA A 41 -10.10 -15.98 -2.06
C ALA A 41 -8.66 -15.56 -1.70
N ARG A 42 -7.67 -16.04 -2.45
CA ARG A 42 -6.25 -15.68 -2.25
C ARG A 42 -6.00 -14.19 -2.51
N GLN A 43 -6.62 -13.59 -3.54
CA GLN A 43 -6.51 -12.16 -3.84
C GLN A 43 -7.17 -11.27 -2.78
N LEU A 44 -8.31 -11.67 -2.19
CA LEU A 44 -8.91 -10.95 -1.07
C LEU A 44 -7.96 -10.88 0.14
N ILE A 45 -7.31 -11.99 0.48
CA ILE A 45 -6.32 -12.05 1.58
C ILE A 45 -5.09 -11.19 1.26
N ALA A 46 -4.54 -11.32 0.05
CA ALA A 46 -3.36 -10.55 -0.38
C ALA A 46 -3.57 -9.03 -0.30
N ASN A 47 -4.81 -8.55 -0.47
CA ASN A 47 -5.17 -7.14 -0.44
C ASN A 47 -5.87 -6.69 0.87
N ARG A 48 -6.01 -7.59 1.86
CA ARG A 48 -6.68 -7.36 3.16
C ARG A 48 -8.14 -6.87 3.02
N LEU A 49 -8.87 -7.53 2.12
CA LEU A 49 -10.27 -7.27 1.77
C LEU A 49 -11.20 -8.36 2.34
N GLY A 50 -12.46 -8.02 2.60
CA GLY A 50 -13.51 -9.00 2.91
C GLY A 50 -13.45 -9.66 4.30
N ALA A 51 -12.52 -9.25 5.16
CA ALA A 51 -12.25 -9.90 6.44
C ALA A 51 -13.45 -9.94 7.41
N PRO A 52 -14.27 -8.88 7.61
CA PRO A 52 -15.46 -8.94 8.48
C PRO A 52 -16.44 -10.06 8.09
N PHE A 53 -16.54 -10.37 6.80
CA PHE A 53 -17.48 -11.32 6.23
C PHE A 53 -16.86 -12.70 5.91
N ASN A 54 -15.62 -12.96 6.34
CA ASN A 54 -14.88 -14.20 6.06
C ASN A 54 -14.85 -14.59 4.57
N LEU A 55 -14.94 -13.62 3.65
CA LEU A 55 -15.24 -13.90 2.23
C LEU A 55 -14.24 -14.84 1.58
N ALA A 56 -12.94 -14.69 1.87
CA ALA A 56 -11.92 -15.61 1.40
C ALA A 56 -12.10 -17.04 1.93
N SER A 57 -12.41 -17.20 3.22
CA SER A 57 -12.69 -18.50 3.85
C SER A 57 -13.88 -19.19 3.19
N THR A 58 -14.96 -18.43 2.94
CA THR A 58 -16.16 -18.95 2.31
C THR A 58 -15.91 -19.31 0.84
N LEU A 59 -15.30 -18.42 0.03
CA LEU A 59 -14.99 -18.70 -1.38
C LEU A 59 -14.06 -19.92 -1.55
N HIS A 60 -13.02 -20.04 -0.75
CA HIS A 60 -12.12 -21.21 -0.76
C HIS A 60 -12.86 -22.51 -0.36
N ARG A 61 -13.70 -22.48 0.68
CA ARG A 61 -14.53 -23.63 1.07
C ARG A 61 -15.52 -24.04 -0.02
N LEU A 62 -16.15 -23.08 -0.72
CA LEU A 62 -16.98 -23.36 -1.90
C LEU A 62 -16.16 -24.02 -3.03
N SER A 63 -14.93 -23.57 -3.27
CA SER A 63 -14.03 -24.20 -4.25
C SER A 63 -13.65 -25.63 -3.85
N ARG A 64 -13.42 -25.90 -2.56
CA ARG A 64 -13.18 -27.26 -2.04
C ARG A 64 -14.38 -28.18 -2.23
N LEU A 65 -15.61 -27.64 -2.15
CA LEU A 65 -16.88 -28.32 -2.50
C LEU A 65 -17.10 -28.49 -4.02
N LYS A 66 -16.09 -28.22 -4.86
CA LYS A 66 -16.11 -28.38 -6.33
C LYS A 66 -17.10 -27.46 -7.07
N LEU A 67 -17.46 -26.34 -6.45
CA LEU A 67 -18.12 -25.23 -7.14
C LEU A 67 -17.07 -24.43 -7.94
N GLY A 68 -17.51 -23.82 -9.05
CA GLY A 68 -16.68 -22.97 -9.91
C GLY A 68 -17.49 -21.80 -10.46
N LEU A 69 -16.82 -20.71 -10.87
CA LEU A 69 -17.49 -19.50 -11.39
C LEU A 69 -18.07 -19.69 -12.80
N ASP A 70 -17.54 -20.68 -13.53
CA ASP A 70 -18.03 -21.21 -14.80
C ASP A 70 -19.39 -21.93 -14.68
N GLN A 71 -19.72 -22.43 -13.48
CA GLN A 71 -20.93 -23.22 -13.27
C GLN A 71 -22.19 -22.32 -13.23
N PRO A 72 -23.27 -22.70 -13.94
CA PRO A 72 -24.50 -21.93 -13.94
C PRO A 72 -25.07 -21.81 -12.51
N GLN A 73 -25.57 -20.63 -12.17
CA GLN A 73 -26.17 -20.33 -10.85
C GLN A 73 -25.19 -20.41 -9.66
N VAL A 74 -23.87 -20.35 -9.90
CA VAL A 74 -22.86 -19.99 -8.88
C VAL A 74 -22.58 -18.48 -8.92
N LEU A 75 -22.18 -17.95 -10.08
CA LEU A 75 -21.92 -16.53 -10.27
C LEU A 75 -23.23 -15.74 -10.35
N THR A 76 -23.66 -15.16 -9.23
CA THR A 76 -24.84 -14.28 -9.13
C THR A 76 -24.45 -12.81 -9.34
N SER A 77 -25.43 -11.93 -9.61
CA SER A 77 -25.22 -10.46 -9.68
C SER A 77 -24.46 -9.93 -8.45
N GLY A 78 -24.87 -10.32 -7.24
CA GLY A 78 -24.18 -9.92 -6.00
C GLY A 78 -22.73 -10.42 -5.89
N LEU A 79 -22.43 -11.65 -6.32
CA LEU A 79 -21.05 -12.15 -6.36
C LEU A 79 -20.23 -11.48 -7.48
N HIS A 80 -20.83 -11.21 -8.64
CA HIS A 80 -20.18 -10.50 -9.73
C HIS A 80 -19.78 -9.08 -9.34
N LYS A 81 -20.69 -8.32 -8.71
CA LYS A 81 -20.39 -7.00 -8.11
C LYS A 81 -19.24 -7.07 -7.09
N LEU A 82 -19.23 -8.10 -6.24
CA LEU A 82 -18.18 -8.31 -5.25
C LEU A 82 -16.80 -8.57 -5.89
N LEU A 83 -16.75 -9.38 -6.95
CA LEU A 83 -15.53 -9.66 -7.71
C LEU A 83 -15.06 -8.44 -8.51
N ASN A 84 -15.99 -7.70 -9.14
CA ASN A 84 -15.71 -6.49 -9.90
C ASN A 84 -15.16 -5.37 -9.01
N ALA A 85 -15.80 -5.10 -7.86
CA ALA A 85 -15.30 -4.14 -6.88
C ALA A 85 -13.93 -4.56 -6.29
N THR A 86 -13.68 -5.86 -6.14
CA THR A 86 -12.37 -6.40 -5.72
C THR A 86 -11.29 -6.13 -6.78
N LEU A 87 -11.52 -6.52 -8.04
CA LEU A 87 -10.59 -6.32 -9.15
C LEU A 87 -10.33 -4.83 -9.39
N PHE A 88 -11.39 -4.02 -9.35
CA PHE A 88 -11.32 -2.56 -9.46
C PHE A 88 -10.50 -1.92 -8.35
N HIS A 89 -10.68 -2.34 -7.09
CA HIS A 89 -9.87 -1.86 -5.98
C HIS A 89 -8.38 -2.14 -6.21
N ILE A 90 -8.04 -3.36 -6.67
CA ILE A 90 -6.64 -3.75 -6.93
C ILE A 90 -6.06 -2.94 -8.10
N LYS A 91 -6.79 -2.78 -9.21
CA LYS A 91 -6.40 -1.91 -10.33
C LYS A 91 -6.19 -0.45 -9.89
N ARG A 92 -7.11 0.11 -9.09
CA ARG A 92 -7.03 1.47 -8.55
C ARG A 92 -5.78 1.67 -7.68
N ASP A 93 -5.47 0.70 -6.82
CA ASP A 93 -4.29 0.73 -5.96
C ASP A 93 -2.98 0.49 -6.72
N LEU A 94 -3.01 -0.26 -7.84
CA LEU A 94 -1.89 -0.38 -8.76
C LEU A 94 -1.62 0.96 -9.47
N LYS A 95 -2.64 1.57 -10.10
CA LYS A 95 -2.55 2.84 -10.85
C LYS A 95 -2.18 4.03 -9.98
N HIS A 96 -2.93 4.28 -8.90
CA HIS A 96 -2.77 5.50 -8.07
C HIS A 96 -1.77 5.35 -6.91
N LYS A 97 -1.30 4.14 -6.56
CA LYS A 97 -0.31 3.93 -5.47
C LYS A 97 0.92 3.11 -5.86
N GLY A 98 1.01 2.60 -7.09
CA GLY A 98 2.15 1.84 -7.58
C GLY A 98 2.39 0.55 -6.81
N ARG A 99 1.32 -0.11 -6.34
CA ARG A 99 1.39 -1.34 -5.52
C ARG A 99 1.73 -2.60 -6.36
N ILE A 100 2.85 -2.53 -7.08
CA ILE A 100 3.38 -3.64 -7.88
C ILE A 100 3.80 -4.79 -6.95
N LYS A 101 3.28 -6.01 -7.20
CA LYS A 101 3.76 -7.24 -6.56
C LYS A 101 5.14 -7.58 -7.14
N VAL A 102 6.10 -7.95 -6.29
CA VAL A 102 7.43 -8.36 -6.72
C VAL A 102 7.61 -9.83 -6.32
N PRO A 103 7.85 -10.75 -7.27
CA PRO A 103 7.94 -12.18 -6.95
C PRO A 103 9.14 -12.45 -6.04
N HIS A 104 9.03 -13.49 -5.19
CA HIS A 104 10.05 -13.86 -4.20
C HIS A 104 10.51 -12.74 -3.23
N SER A 105 9.77 -11.62 -3.14
CA SER A 105 10.05 -10.58 -2.14
C SER A 105 9.31 -10.85 -0.82
N TYR A 106 9.96 -10.52 0.29
CA TYR A 106 9.45 -10.77 1.65
C TYR A 106 9.48 -9.49 2.47
N THR A 107 8.59 -9.38 3.45
CA THR A 107 8.65 -8.35 4.50
C THR A 107 8.77 -9.07 5.84
N LEU A 108 9.94 -9.01 6.47
CA LEU A 108 10.31 -9.75 7.69
C LEU A 108 10.66 -8.77 8.81
N VAL A 109 10.49 -9.16 10.08
CA VAL A 109 10.93 -8.35 11.22
C VAL A 109 12.45 -8.47 11.36
N GLY A 110 13.12 -7.34 11.62
CA GLY A 110 14.57 -7.34 11.86
C GLY A 110 14.94 -7.75 13.29
N VAL A 111 16.01 -8.52 13.44
CA VAL A 111 16.70 -8.80 14.72
C VAL A 111 18.22 -8.67 14.54
N CYS A 112 18.97 -8.61 15.64
CA CYS A 112 20.44 -8.58 15.60
C CYS A 112 21.05 -9.98 15.73
N ASP A 113 22.27 -10.11 15.22
CA ASP A 113 23.15 -11.26 15.43
C ASP A 113 23.83 -11.16 16.80
N GLU A 114 23.22 -11.79 17.81
CA GLU A 114 23.71 -11.81 19.20
C GLU A 114 24.97 -12.68 19.38
N ASP A 115 25.19 -13.65 18.48
CA ASP A 115 26.32 -14.60 18.51
C ASP A 115 27.58 -14.09 17.78
N ASP A 116 27.54 -12.90 17.17
CA ASP A 116 28.61 -12.35 16.32
C ASP A 116 29.07 -13.34 15.23
N TYR A 117 28.13 -13.96 14.50
CA TYR A 117 28.45 -14.98 13.51
C TYR A 117 28.66 -14.41 12.10
N LEU A 118 27.73 -13.58 11.63
CA LEU A 118 27.64 -13.02 10.29
C LEU A 118 28.75 -11.99 10.03
N ARG A 119 29.29 -11.96 8.81
CA ARG A 119 30.20 -10.90 8.35
C ARG A 119 29.44 -9.58 8.08
N PRO A 120 30.10 -8.41 8.04
CA PRO A 120 29.45 -7.14 7.67
C PRO A 120 28.65 -7.26 6.37
N ARG A 121 27.42 -6.74 6.35
CA ARG A 121 26.43 -6.86 5.24
C ARG A 121 25.96 -8.29 4.90
N GLN A 122 26.31 -9.32 5.68
CA GLN A 122 25.59 -10.60 5.63
C GLN A 122 24.31 -10.55 6.47
N ILE A 123 23.33 -11.35 6.06
CA ILE A 123 22.11 -11.64 6.82
C ILE A 123 21.85 -13.15 6.89
N TYR A 124 21.21 -13.60 7.97
CA TYR A 124 20.48 -14.86 7.99
C TYR A 124 18.99 -14.57 7.90
N ALA A 125 18.26 -15.31 7.07
CA ALA A 125 16.81 -15.25 7.01
C ALA A 125 16.26 -16.59 6.50
N CYS A 126 15.22 -17.10 7.16
CA CYS A 126 14.41 -18.20 6.63
C CYS A 126 12.92 -17.88 6.77
N VAL A 127 12.11 -18.43 5.87
CA VAL A 127 10.66 -18.17 5.80
C VAL A 127 9.90 -19.48 5.88
N ARG A 128 8.87 -19.50 6.75
CA ARG A 128 8.06 -20.68 7.02
C ARG A 128 6.84 -20.70 6.08
N HIS A 129 6.96 -21.44 4.98
CA HIS A 129 5.84 -21.73 4.08
C HIS A 129 4.99 -22.87 4.65
N PHE A 130 3.74 -22.99 4.20
CA PHE A 130 2.95 -24.20 4.41
C PHE A 130 2.67 -24.85 3.05
N ASP A 131 2.95 -26.14 2.92
CA ASP A 131 2.58 -26.90 1.72
C ASP A 131 1.10 -27.30 1.78
N ALA A 132 0.33 -26.90 0.76
CA ALA A 132 -1.08 -27.22 0.63
C ALA A 132 -1.38 -28.72 0.47
N LYS A 133 -0.39 -29.55 0.09
CA LYS A 133 -0.58 -30.99 -0.13
C LYS A 133 -0.34 -31.80 1.14
N SER A 134 0.73 -31.53 1.87
CA SER A 134 1.08 -32.23 3.12
C SER A 134 0.54 -31.56 4.39
N GLY A 135 0.12 -30.29 4.31
CA GLY A 135 -0.30 -29.48 5.46
C GLY A 135 0.84 -29.11 6.40
N ARG A 136 2.09 -29.45 6.07
CA ARG A 136 3.28 -29.22 6.90
C ARG A 136 3.86 -27.84 6.66
N ALA A 137 4.47 -27.30 7.70
CA ALA A 137 5.33 -26.13 7.61
C ALA A 137 6.71 -26.55 7.06
N ASP A 138 7.15 -25.89 6.00
CA ASP A 138 8.48 -26.03 5.40
C ASP A 138 9.29 -24.76 5.65
N VAL A 139 10.60 -24.89 5.91
CA VAL A 139 11.49 -23.77 6.26
C VAL A 139 12.43 -23.52 5.10
N ARG A 140 12.12 -22.49 4.30
CA ARG A 140 12.94 -22.07 3.17
C ARG A 140 13.95 -21.04 3.62
N TYR A 141 15.23 -21.41 3.64
CA TYR A 141 16.32 -20.46 3.80
C TYR A 141 16.40 -19.50 2.60
N LEU A 142 16.83 -18.26 2.85
CA LEU A 142 17.12 -17.28 1.81
C LEU A 142 18.63 -17.25 1.57
N GLU A 143 19.03 -17.32 0.29
CA GLU A 143 20.41 -17.44 -0.15
C GLU A 143 20.73 -16.42 -1.25
N GLY A 144 21.95 -15.91 -1.26
CA GLY A 144 22.46 -15.05 -2.33
C GLY A 144 22.20 -13.56 -2.12
N ARG A 145 22.28 -12.80 -3.21
CA ARG A 145 22.23 -11.32 -3.19
C ARG A 145 20.80 -10.80 -3.05
N PHE A 146 20.54 -10.01 -2.01
CA PHE A 146 19.26 -9.31 -1.80
C PHE A 146 19.46 -7.80 -1.74
N LEU A 147 18.50 -7.07 -2.30
CA LEU A 147 18.24 -5.68 -1.95
C LEU A 147 17.40 -5.64 -0.67
N VAL A 148 17.81 -4.85 0.32
CA VAL A 148 17.08 -4.64 1.58
C VAL A 148 16.65 -3.17 1.71
N THR A 149 15.38 -2.94 2.08
CA THR A 149 14.79 -1.60 2.25
C THR A 149 13.84 -1.57 3.44
N ARG A 150 13.85 -0.50 4.24
CA ARG A 150 12.78 -0.22 5.21
C ARG A 150 11.63 0.54 4.52
N SER A 151 10.56 0.88 5.24
CA SER A 151 9.55 1.85 4.81
C SER A 151 9.28 2.84 5.94
N PRO A 152 9.24 4.16 5.70
CA PRO A 152 9.30 4.86 4.41
C PRO A 152 10.67 4.76 3.71
N VAL A 153 10.67 5.01 2.41
CA VAL A 153 11.85 5.09 1.53
C VAL A 153 11.83 6.47 0.89
N ILE A 154 12.84 7.30 1.14
CA ILE A 154 12.91 8.67 0.63
C ILE A 154 14.30 8.98 0.08
N HIS A 155 15.35 8.86 0.88
CA HIS A 155 16.73 9.17 0.47
C HIS A 155 17.26 8.10 -0.50
N PRO A 156 18.05 8.46 -1.54
CA PRO A 156 18.59 7.49 -2.50
C PRO A 156 19.41 6.33 -1.87
N GLY A 157 19.97 6.54 -0.67
CA GLY A 157 20.68 5.52 0.11
C GLY A 157 19.82 4.58 0.95
N ASP A 158 18.49 4.79 1.05
CA ASP A 158 17.54 4.01 1.89
C ASP A 158 17.29 2.56 1.39
N ALA A 159 18.02 2.12 0.37
CA ALA A 159 18.03 0.74 -0.11
C ALA A 159 19.49 0.26 -0.21
N GLN A 160 19.82 -0.81 0.51
CA GLN A 160 21.17 -1.37 0.59
C GLN A 160 21.21 -2.78 -0.03
N VAL A 161 22.40 -3.24 -0.41
CA VAL A 161 22.62 -4.63 -0.83
C VAL A 161 23.24 -5.42 0.32
N VAL A 162 22.73 -6.63 0.52
CA VAL A 162 23.17 -7.61 1.52
C VAL A 162 23.27 -9.00 0.88
N TRP A 163 23.98 -9.91 1.54
CA TRP A 163 24.08 -11.31 1.15
C TRP A 163 23.41 -12.22 2.19
N ALA A 164 22.43 -13.01 1.77
CA ALA A 164 21.79 -14.00 2.61
C ALA A 164 22.58 -15.31 2.59
N ILE A 165 22.92 -15.84 3.76
CA ILE A 165 23.89 -16.95 3.87
C ILE A 165 23.36 -18.34 3.44
N GLY A 166 22.07 -18.48 3.14
CA GLY A 166 21.46 -19.76 2.77
C GLY A 166 21.18 -20.66 3.96
N GLU A 167 21.21 -21.98 3.73
CA GLU A 167 21.10 -22.96 4.81
C GLU A 167 22.34 -22.90 5.72
N PRO A 168 22.17 -22.68 7.04
CA PRO A 168 23.30 -22.48 7.94
C PRO A 168 24.14 -23.76 8.04
N PRO A 169 25.48 -23.68 8.02
CA PRO A 169 26.34 -24.85 8.11
C PRO A 169 26.30 -25.47 9.52
N VAL A 170 26.65 -26.76 9.61
CA VAL A 170 26.74 -27.49 10.87
C VAL A 170 27.68 -26.75 11.84
N GLY A 171 27.15 -26.33 12.99
CA GLY A 171 27.90 -25.56 14.00
C GLY A 171 27.72 -24.03 13.92
N SER A 172 26.94 -23.51 12.97
CA SER A 172 26.39 -22.14 13.03
C SER A 172 25.39 -22.02 14.19
N PRO A 173 25.28 -20.87 14.89
CA PRO A 173 24.26 -20.67 15.92
C PRO A 173 22.83 -20.82 15.38
N PHE A 174 22.60 -20.55 14.09
CA PHE A 174 21.29 -20.69 13.44
C PHE A 174 20.98 -22.13 12.96
N TYR A 175 21.91 -23.08 13.16
CA TYR A 175 21.76 -24.47 12.77
C TYR A 175 21.13 -25.32 13.90
N GLY A 176 20.24 -26.23 13.52
CA GLY A 176 19.58 -27.17 14.43
C GLY A 176 18.12 -26.84 14.72
N GLU A 177 17.42 -27.81 15.33
CA GLU A 177 16.02 -27.66 15.72
C GLU A 177 15.89 -26.82 16.99
N GLY A 178 15.06 -25.77 16.95
CA GLY A 178 14.95 -24.75 18.01
C GLY A 178 15.84 -23.52 17.81
N ASN A 179 16.93 -23.66 17.05
CA ASN A 179 17.86 -22.58 16.72
C ASN A 179 17.49 -21.79 15.44
N ASN A 180 16.60 -22.34 14.61
CA ASN A 180 16.16 -21.63 13.41
C ASN A 180 15.19 -20.48 13.76
N LEU A 181 15.40 -19.32 13.13
CA LEU A 181 14.62 -18.11 13.38
C LEU A 181 13.72 -17.81 12.16
N PRO A 182 12.53 -18.44 12.05
CA PRO A 182 11.64 -18.30 10.90
C PRO A 182 10.89 -16.97 10.89
N ASN A 183 10.73 -16.41 9.69
CA ASN A 183 10.00 -15.17 9.38
C ASN A 183 10.63 -13.88 9.95
N VAL A 184 11.90 -13.93 10.38
CA VAL A 184 12.72 -12.77 10.71
C VAL A 184 13.93 -12.66 9.78
N VAL A 185 14.59 -11.50 9.80
CA VAL A 185 15.91 -11.30 9.21
C VAL A 185 16.89 -10.89 10.30
N VAL A 186 17.92 -11.69 10.49
CA VAL A 186 19.04 -11.44 11.40
C VAL A 186 20.09 -10.61 10.66
N PHE A 187 20.40 -9.43 11.17
CA PHE A 187 21.45 -8.57 10.64
C PHE A 187 22.75 -8.73 11.42
N SER A 188 23.87 -8.85 10.70
CA SER A 188 25.21 -8.79 11.31
C SER A 188 25.38 -7.55 12.18
N THR A 189 25.95 -7.76 13.36
CA THR A 189 26.39 -6.74 14.31
C THR A 189 27.77 -6.14 13.98
N ARG A 190 28.42 -6.62 12.90
CA ARG A 190 29.76 -6.19 12.45
C ARG A 190 29.75 -5.11 11.37
N GLY A 191 30.80 -4.30 11.36
CA GLY A 191 31.05 -3.21 10.40
C GLY A 191 30.79 -1.82 10.99
N ASP A 192 31.27 -0.79 10.31
CA ASP A 192 31.33 0.59 10.86
C ASP A 192 29.95 1.22 11.12
N ARG A 193 28.90 0.68 10.49
CA ARG A 193 27.52 1.11 10.66
C ARG A 193 26.56 -0.06 10.43
N SER A 194 25.55 -0.22 11.28
CA SER A 194 24.55 -1.28 11.14
C SER A 194 23.66 -1.06 9.92
N VAL A 195 23.35 -2.13 9.18
CA VAL A 195 22.46 -2.07 8.00
C VAL A 195 21.07 -1.49 8.34
N PRO A 196 20.39 -1.86 9.46
CA PRO A 196 19.18 -1.17 9.93
C PRO A 196 19.27 0.36 9.89
N SER A 197 20.34 0.94 10.46
CA SER A 197 20.50 2.40 10.54
C SER A 197 20.70 3.06 9.17
N MET A 198 21.16 2.31 8.16
CA MET A 198 21.31 2.80 6.78
C MET A 198 19.97 2.99 6.06
N LEU A 199 18.89 2.35 6.54
CA LEU A 199 17.62 2.24 5.84
C LEU A 199 16.62 3.26 6.41
N GLY A 200 16.86 4.53 6.10
CA GLY A 200 16.09 5.66 6.63
C GLY A 200 16.19 5.80 8.15
N GLY A 201 17.34 5.50 8.76
CA GLY A 201 17.52 5.54 10.21
C GLY A 201 16.70 4.48 10.97
N GLY A 202 16.72 3.23 10.50
CA GLY A 202 16.02 2.12 11.16
C GLY A 202 16.78 1.49 12.32
N ASP A 203 16.05 0.74 13.13
CA ASP A 203 16.59 -0.03 14.25
C ASP A 203 15.98 -1.44 14.28
N LEU A 204 15.84 -2.03 15.47
CA LEU A 204 15.47 -3.41 15.69
C LEU A 204 14.41 -3.55 16.80
N ASP A 205 13.60 -2.52 17.05
CA ASP A 205 12.51 -2.52 18.04
C ASP A 205 11.25 -3.33 17.63
N GLY A 206 11.22 -3.79 16.38
CA GLY A 206 10.04 -4.35 15.69
C GLY A 206 9.95 -3.99 14.20
N ASP A 207 10.88 -3.16 13.72
CA ASP A 207 10.98 -2.69 12.34
C ASP A 207 10.84 -3.77 11.24
N PRO A 208 9.92 -3.61 10.26
CA PRO A 208 9.73 -4.55 9.16
C PRO A 208 10.57 -4.20 7.91
N TYR A 209 11.51 -5.08 7.57
CA TYR A 209 12.43 -4.96 6.44
C TYR A 209 11.93 -5.71 5.21
N ASN A 210 12.09 -5.09 4.04
CA ASN A 210 11.72 -5.66 2.75
C ASN A 210 12.96 -6.26 2.09
N LEU A 211 12.94 -7.56 1.82
CA LEU A 211 13.97 -8.29 1.09
C LEU A 211 13.50 -8.55 -0.35
N ILE A 212 14.29 -8.13 -1.34
CA ILE A 212 13.98 -8.25 -2.78
C ILE A 212 15.17 -8.93 -3.49
N PRO A 213 15.00 -10.15 -4.06
CA PRO A 213 16.08 -10.89 -4.69
C PRO A 213 16.27 -10.62 -6.19
N LEU A 214 15.36 -9.87 -6.85
CA LEU A 214 15.39 -9.71 -8.31
C LEU A 214 16.63 -8.90 -8.75
N PRO A 215 17.55 -9.46 -9.55
CA PRO A 215 18.72 -8.73 -10.03
C PRO A 215 18.33 -7.51 -10.88
N GLU A 216 17.26 -7.61 -11.67
CA GLU A 216 16.67 -6.53 -12.46
C GLU A 216 16.25 -5.30 -11.61
N LEU A 217 16.02 -5.47 -10.30
CA LEU A 217 15.64 -4.39 -9.37
C LEU A 217 16.79 -3.89 -8.49
N ILE A 218 18.02 -4.41 -8.65
CA ILE A 218 19.17 -3.95 -7.88
C ILE A 218 19.74 -2.68 -8.56
N PRO A 219 19.92 -1.56 -7.82
CA PRO A 219 20.52 -0.34 -8.38
C PRO A 219 21.88 -0.57 -9.05
N ARG A 220 22.04 0.02 -10.23
CA ARG A 220 23.32 0.16 -10.94
C ARG A 220 24.21 1.24 -10.31
N TYR A 221 23.59 2.26 -9.72
CA TYR A 221 24.24 3.32 -8.95
C TYR A 221 23.81 3.24 -7.50
N ARG A 222 24.79 3.23 -6.58
CA ARG A 222 24.55 3.35 -5.14
C ARG A 222 24.73 4.79 -4.67
N TYR A 223 24.13 5.09 -3.54
CA TYR A 223 24.31 6.35 -2.83
C TYR A 223 24.60 6.04 -1.36
N ASN A 224 25.44 6.85 -0.74
CA ASN A 224 25.77 6.68 0.67
C ASN A 224 24.52 6.81 1.55
N PRO A 225 24.34 5.95 2.57
CA PRO A 225 23.21 6.05 3.49
C PRO A 225 23.22 7.41 4.21
N ALA A 226 22.08 8.11 4.22
CA ALA A 226 21.98 9.39 4.92
C ALA A 226 22.40 9.25 6.38
N ASN A 227 23.14 10.22 6.89
CA ASN A 227 23.40 10.34 8.32
C ASN A 227 22.51 11.45 8.87
N TYR A 228 21.53 11.10 9.69
CA TYR A 228 20.57 12.06 10.24
C TYR A 228 20.97 12.39 11.69
N ASP A 229 21.22 13.67 11.97
CA ASP A 229 21.40 14.15 13.33
C ASP A 229 20.14 13.88 14.15
N ASN A 230 20.27 13.13 15.25
CA ASN A 230 19.21 12.95 16.23
C ASN A 230 19.21 14.12 17.23
N PRO A 231 18.30 15.12 17.11
CA PRO A 231 18.27 16.24 18.04
C PRO A 231 17.85 15.78 19.43
N ARG A 232 18.41 16.41 20.47
CA ARG A 232 17.96 16.17 21.85
C ARG A 232 16.49 16.59 21.99
N PRO A 233 15.62 15.76 22.61
CA PRO A 233 14.21 16.12 22.82
C PRO A 233 14.03 17.44 23.57
N LYS A 234 13.03 18.22 23.12
CA LYS A 234 12.56 19.49 23.70
C LYS A 234 12.18 19.27 25.18
N LYS A 235 12.97 19.84 26.10
CA LYS A 235 12.71 19.75 27.56
C LYS A 235 11.97 21.00 28.07
N ILE A 236 10.83 20.81 28.70
CA ILE A 236 10.00 21.88 29.29
C ILE A 236 10.54 22.45 30.63
N GLY A 237 11.64 21.91 31.16
CA GLY A 237 12.31 22.42 32.37
C GLY A 237 11.61 22.15 33.72
N ARG A 238 10.39 21.61 33.70
CA ARG A 238 9.57 21.26 34.88
C ARG A 238 8.90 19.88 34.70
N PRO A 239 8.23 19.31 35.71
CA PRO A 239 7.33 18.17 35.51
C PRO A 239 6.23 18.48 34.50
N SER A 240 5.82 17.47 33.74
CA SER A 240 4.75 17.54 32.73
C SER A 240 3.36 17.43 33.36
N THR A 241 2.42 18.26 32.92
CA THR A 241 0.99 18.20 33.25
C THR A 241 0.18 17.64 32.09
N ILE A 242 -1.13 17.46 32.27
CA ILE A 242 -2.04 17.10 31.18
C ILE A 242 -2.16 18.23 30.13
N ASP A 243 -1.98 19.48 30.56
CA ASP A 243 -2.05 20.67 29.69
C ASP A 243 -0.89 20.67 28.69
N ASP A 244 0.33 20.26 29.09
CA ASP A 244 1.45 20.09 28.16
C ASP A 244 1.15 19.06 27.06
N VAL A 245 0.40 18.01 27.40
CA VAL A 245 -0.01 16.97 26.44
C VAL A 245 -1.09 17.50 25.50
N ALA A 246 -2.04 18.30 26.02
CA ALA A 246 -3.06 18.96 25.21
C ALA A 246 -2.43 19.99 24.23
N ASP A 247 -1.54 20.84 24.73
CA ASP A 247 -0.78 21.81 23.93
C ASP A 247 0.08 21.12 22.87
N PHE A 248 0.77 20.02 23.23
CA PHE A 248 1.55 19.25 22.25
C PHE A 248 0.66 18.55 21.20
N MET A 249 -0.52 18.05 21.57
CA MET A 249 -1.47 17.47 20.61
C MET A 249 -1.97 18.53 19.62
N VAL A 250 -2.17 19.78 20.06
CA VAL A 250 -2.48 20.92 19.18
C VAL A 250 -1.27 21.31 18.32
N GLU A 251 -0.06 21.40 18.91
CA GLU A 251 1.19 21.66 18.18
C GLU A 251 1.40 20.61 17.07
N TYR A 252 1.13 19.33 17.35
CA TYR A 252 1.23 18.23 16.38
C TYR A 252 0.19 18.36 15.26
N ILE A 253 -1.10 18.54 15.60
CA ILE A 253 -2.20 18.67 14.61
C ILE A 253 -1.98 19.88 13.69
N CYS A 254 -1.37 20.97 14.19
CA CYS A 254 -1.08 22.15 13.39
C CYS A 254 0.18 22.04 12.51
N HIS A 255 1.13 21.17 12.84
CA HIS A 255 2.46 21.14 12.21
C HIS A 255 2.90 19.79 11.61
N ASP A 256 2.04 18.76 11.57
CA ASP A 256 2.32 17.56 10.77
C ASP A 256 2.46 17.91 9.28
N ALA A 257 3.71 17.86 8.81
CA ALA A 257 4.09 18.10 7.43
C ALA A 257 4.50 16.82 6.69
N LEU A 258 4.45 15.65 7.32
CA LEU A 258 5.09 14.42 6.83
C LEU A 258 4.58 14.04 5.43
N GLY A 259 3.25 13.99 5.25
CA GLY A 259 2.63 13.71 3.96
C GLY A 259 2.87 14.78 2.89
N MET A 260 3.06 16.04 3.30
CA MET A 260 3.39 17.14 2.39
C MET A 260 4.84 17.04 1.89
N ILE A 261 5.80 16.72 2.76
CA ILE A 261 7.20 16.52 2.39
C ILE A 261 7.31 15.33 1.43
N ALA A 262 6.73 14.18 1.78
CA ALA A 262 6.72 12.99 0.94
C ALA A 262 6.09 13.23 -0.44
N THR A 263 5.01 14.02 -0.51
CA THR A 263 4.34 14.36 -1.78
C THR A 263 5.22 15.26 -2.64
N ASN A 264 5.84 16.31 -2.09
CA ASN A 264 6.72 17.20 -2.86
C ASN A 264 7.98 16.46 -3.33
N HIS A 265 8.60 15.65 -2.47
CA HIS A 265 9.71 14.77 -2.84
C HIS A 265 9.36 13.88 -4.04
N LEU A 266 8.21 13.18 -4.00
CA LEU A 266 7.80 12.28 -5.07
C LEU A 266 7.55 12.99 -6.41
N VAL A 267 7.06 14.25 -6.38
CA VAL A 267 6.89 15.04 -7.61
C VAL A 267 8.24 15.46 -8.17
N ILE A 268 9.08 16.13 -7.37
CA ILE A 268 10.40 16.62 -7.80
C ILE A 268 11.24 15.45 -8.33
N ALA A 269 11.29 14.34 -7.61
CA ALA A 269 12.04 13.15 -8.01
C ALA A 269 11.49 12.43 -9.26
N SER A 270 10.28 12.79 -9.73
CA SER A 270 9.71 12.31 -11.00
C SER A 270 9.88 13.30 -12.17
N THR A 271 10.05 14.60 -11.90
CA THR A 271 10.10 15.65 -12.93
C THR A 271 11.51 16.22 -13.17
N SER A 272 12.43 16.03 -12.21
CA SER A 272 13.84 16.37 -12.30
C SER A 272 14.66 15.28 -13.00
N GLU A 273 15.62 15.69 -13.82
CA GLU A 273 16.56 14.81 -14.53
C GLU A 273 17.53 14.10 -13.57
N LEU A 274 17.83 14.74 -12.43
CA LEU A 274 18.59 14.15 -11.33
C LEU A 274 17.77 13.12 -10.53
N ARG A 275 16.44 13.09 -10.70
CA ARG A 275 15.49 12.19 -10.04
C ARG A 275 15.55 12.40 -8.51
N ALA A 276 15.60 11.34 -7.69
CA ALA A 276 15.72 11.48 -6.24
C ALA A 276 17.09 12.03 -5.75
N ARG A 277 18.07 12.22 -6.64
CA ARG A 277 19.36 12.90 -6.31
C ARG A 277 19.25 14.42 -6.26
N ASP A 278 18.17 15.00 -6.78
CA ASP A 278 17.97 16.45 -6.81
C ASP A 278 18.19 17.05 -5.40
N GLU A 279 18.92 18.16 -5.28
CA GLU A 279 19.22 18.79 -3.98
C GLU A 279 17.94 19.07 -3.17
N ASN A 280 16.83 19.34 -3.86
CA ASN A 280 15.52 19.53 -3.24
C ASN A 280 14.93 18.22 -2.69
N CYS A 281 15.21 17.10 -3.33
CA CYS A 281 14.88 15.76 -2.83
C CYS A 281 15.74 15.39 -1.62
N ILE A 282 17.06 15.62 -1.67
CA ILE A 282 17.97 15.39 -0.53
C ILE A 282 17.55 16.26 0.68
N THR A 283 17.30 17.56 0.47
CA THR A 283 16.76 18.44 1.53
C THR A 283 15.45 17.89 2.09
N ASN A 284 14.51 17.48 1.22
CA ASN A 284 13.24 16.92 1.66
C ASN A 284 13.40 15.56 2.38
N ALA A 285 14.45 14.78 2.11
CA ALA A 285 14.73 13.54 2.84
C ALA A 285 15.14 13.80 4.29
N GLU A 286 16.04 14.77 4.53
CA GLU A 286 16.37 15.22 5.88
C GLU A 286 15.15 15.77 6.63
N LEU A 287 14.36 16.61 5.96
CA LEU A 287 13.14 17.18 6.55
C LEU A 287 12.10 16.08 6.84
N HIS A 288 12.02 15.05 5.99
CA HIS A 288 11.15 13.90 6.23
C HIS A 288 11.59 13.10 7.45
N SER A 289 12.89 12.83 7.63
CA SER A 289 13.42 12.20 8.85
C SER A 289 13.07 13.04 10.09
N LYS A 290 13.37 14.34 10.06
CA LYS A 290 13.06 15.28 11.17
C LYS A 290 11.55 15.33 11.49
N ALA A 291 10.68 15.20 10.47
CA ALA A 291 9.23 15.13 10.65
C ALA A 291 8.71 13.79 11.21
N VAL A 292 9.38 12.66 10.95
CA VAL A 292 9.02 11.35 11.57
C VAL A 292 9.25 11.40 13.07
N ASP A 293 10.39 11.92 13.52
CA ASP A 293 10.73 11.95 14.95
C ASP A 293 10.15 13.14 15.72
N PHE A 294 9.39 14.04 15.08
CA PHE A 294 8.68 15.15 15.73
C PHE A 294 7.85 14.67 16.94
N ALA A 295 7.13 13.54 16.80
CA ALA A 295 6.36 12.92 17.88
C ALA A 295 7.21 12.44 19.08
N LYS A 296 8.52 12.20 18.88
CA LYS A 296 9.47 11.75 19.92
C LYS A 296 10.30 12.91 20.50
N ASN A 297 10.62 13.92 19.67
CA ASN A 297 11.63 14.94 19.98
C ASN A 297 11.06 16.36 20.19
N GLY A 298 9.82 16.64 19.77
CA GLY A 298 9.14 17.92 19.94
C GLY A 298 9.55 19.04 18.96
N HIS A 299 10.33 18.74 17.92
CA HIS A 299 10.76 19.68 16.89
C HIS A 299 9.99 19.44 15.57
N TYR A 300 9.11 20.36 15.19
CA TYR A 300 8.35 20.27 13.93
C TYR A 300 9.15 20.82 12.73
N VAL A 301 8.68 20.53 11.51
CA VAL A 301 9.25 21.08 10.27
C VAL A 301 8.43 22.28 9.79
N GLU A 302 9.07 23.45 9.72
CA GLU A 302 8.44 24.67 9.25
C GLU A 302 8.13 24.61 7.74
N ASN A 303 6.89 24.95 7.37
CA ASN A 303 6.36 24.90 6.00
C ASN A 303 7.20 25.70 4.96
N HIS A 304 7.94 26.72 5.41
CA HIS A 304 8.80 27.53 4.53
C HIS A 304 10.12 26.84 4.16
N ARG A 305 10.57 25.83 4.92
CA ARG A 305 11.82 25.08 4.69
C ARG A 305 11.65 23.95 3.69
N ILE A 306 10.43 23.41 3.59
CA ILE A 306 10.08 22.30 2.71
C ILE A 306 10.24 22.72 1.25
N ARG A 307 11.03 21.96 0.48
CA ARG A 307 11.26 22.26 -0.93
C ARG A 307 10.02 21.87 -1.72
N LYS A 308 9.32 22.86 -2.27
CA LYS A 308 8.03 22.68 -2.93
C LYS A 308 8.23 22.36 -4.41
N ALA A 309 7.45 21.40 -4.90
CA ALA A 309 7.44 21.06 -6.31
C ALA A 309 6.97 22.26 -7.15
N LYS A 310 7.75 22.61 -8.17
CA LYS A 310 7.35 23.57 -9.19
C LYS A 310 6.58 22.84 -10.29
N TYR A 311 5.65 23.57 -10.89
CA TYR A 311 4.87 23.14 -12.05
C TYR A 311 5.07 24.21 -13.12
N ASP A 312 6.27 24.22 -13.72
CA ASP A 312 6.77 25.28 -14.61
C ASP A 312 6.94 24.84 -16.06
N LYS A 313 6.99 23.52 -16.33
CA LYS A 313 7.15 22.97 -17.69
C LYS A 313 5.99 23.28 -18.65
N PHE A 314 4.76 23.37 -18.14
CA PHE A 314 3.55 23.67 -18.92
C PHE A 314 2.56 24.49 -18.07
N ILE A 315 1.77 25.34 -18.73
CA ILE A 315 0.82 26.25 -18.08
C ILE A 315 -0.59 26.03 -18.67
N ASP A 316 -1.58 26.02 -17.81
CA ASP A 316 -3.02 26.03 -18.10
C ASP A 316 -3.42 27.41 -18.65
N GLU A 317 -3.88 27.47 -19.90
CA GLU A 317 -4.14 28.75 -20.59
C GLU A 317 -5.32 29.54 -19.99
N GLU A 318 -6.29 28.87 -19.34
CA GLU A 318 -7.45 29.54 -18.75
C GLU A 318 -7.17 30.11 -17.36
N THR A 319 -6.37 29.41 -16.55
CA THR A 319 -6.11 29.75 -15.14
C THR A 319 -4.73 30.34 -14.87
N GLY A 320 -3.80 30.25 -15.83
CA GLY A 320 -2.40 30.63 -15.67
C GLY A 320 -1.63 29.76 -14.66
N MET A 321 -2.16 28.59 -14.28
CA MET A 321 -1.55 27.69 -13.32
C MET A 321 -0.69 26.62 -13.97
N GLY A 322 0.35 26.19 -13.27
CA GLY A 322 1.21 25.09 -13.73
C GLY A 322 0.51 23.73 -13.82
N LEU A 323 0.70 23.03 -14.93
CA LEU A 323 0.13 21.69 -15.14
C LEU A 323 0.83 20.64 -14.28
N LYS A 324 0.06 19.63 -13.86
CA LYS A 324 0.54 18.54 -13.00
C LYS A 324 0.85 17.27 -13.80
N PRO A 325 1.79 16.42 -13.36
CA PRO A 325 1.96 15.10 -13.97
C PRO A 325 0.65 14.30 -13.95
N ASP A 326 0.29 13.66 -15.06
CA ASP A 326 -0.87 12.77 -15.22
C ASP A 326 -1.03 11.76 -14.06
N TRP A 327 0.07 11.20 -13.56
CA TRP A 327 0.05 10.24 -12.44
C TRP A 327 -0.44 10.83 -11.10
N GLN A 328 -0.50 12.16 -10.97
CA GLN A 328 -1.14 12.87 -9.86
C GLN A 328 -2.66 13.02 -10.01
N ALA A 329 -3.24 12.67 -11.16
CA ALA A 329 -4.69 12.68 -11.33
C ALA A 329 -5.34 11.82 -10.24
N GLY A 330 -6.22 12.47 -9.48
CA GLY A 330 -7.05 11.81 -8.49
C GLY A 330 -7.92 10.74 -9.16
N HIS A 331 -8.39 9.79 -8.38
CA HIS A 331 -9.41 8.87 -8.88
C HIS A 331 -10.65 9.64 -9.38
N GLY A 332 -11.40 9.10 -10.34
CA GLY A 332 -12.59 9.77 -10.90
C GLY A 332 -12.34 11.14 -11.56
N ARG A 333 -11.07 11.56 -11.75
CA ARG A 333 -10.71 12.72 -12.57
C ARG A 333 -10.12 12.23 -13.89
N ASP A 334 -10.50 12.91 -14.96
CA ASP A 334 -9.88 12.71 -16.27
C ASP A 334 -8.42 13.25 -16.22
N PRO A 335 -7.40 12.45 -16.59
CA PRO A 335 -6.01 12.91 -16.67
C PRO A 335 -5.71 13.76 -17.92
N THR A 336 -6.68 13.98 -18.81
CA THR A 336 -6.56 14.79 -20.04
C THR A 336 -7.31 16.13 -19.99
N ASP A 337 -8.00 16.40 -18.87
CA ASP A 337 -8.84 17.58 -18.59
C ASP A 337 -8.02 18.87 -18.32
N GLY A 338 -7.11 19.21 -19.24
CA GLY A 338 -6.27 20.42 -19.30
C GLY A 338 -5.21 20.55 -18.19
N ARG A 339 -5.62 20.32 -16.95
CA ARG A 339 -4.90 20.55 -15.68
C ARG A 339 -3.73 19.59 -15.43
N TYR A 340 -3.51 18.63 -16.33
CA TYR A 340 -2.42 17.66 -16.26
C TYR A 340 -1.73 17.52 -17.62
N TYR A 341 -0.47 17.11 -17.60
CA TYR A 341 0.32 16.79 -18.78
C TYR A 341 0.80 15.33 -18.72
N GLU A 342 0.99 14.70 -19.89
CA GLU A 342 1.54 13.35 -19.97
C GLU A 342 2.98 13.32 -19.44
N CYS A 343 3.22 12.59 -18.35
CA CYS A 343 4.55 12.54 -17.74
C CYS A 343 5.37 11.37 -18.30
N ASP A 344 6.57 11.65 -18.83
CA ASP A 344 7.50 10.62 -19.35
C ASP A 344 8.19 9.78 -18.27
N SER A 345 8.08 10.19 -17.00
CA SER A 345 8.67 9.45 -15.89
C SER A 345 8.08 8.04 -15.77
N VAL A 346 8.83 7.15 -15.11
CA VAL A 346 8.35 5.81 -14.76
C VAL A 346 6.99 5.84 -14.05
N LEU A 347 6.69 6.86 -13.24
CA LEU A 347 5.38 6.98 -12.58
C LEU A 347 4.22 7.28 -13.55
N GLY A 348 4.48 8.09 -14.58
CA GLY A 348 3.51 8.35 -15.66
C GLY A 348 3.30 7.11 -16.52
N LYS A 349 4.38 6.51 -17.04
CA LYS A 349 4.31 5.26 -17.82
C LYS A 349 3.52 4.16 -17.09
N LEU A 350 3.79 3.95 -15.80
CA LEU A 350 3.05 3.01 -14.96
C LEU A 350 1.60 3.43 -14.68
N PHE A 351 1.31 4.72 -14.56
CA PHE A 351 -0.07 5.21 -14.43
C PHE A 351 -0.87 4.94 -15.71
N ARG A 352 -0.28 5.17 -16.89
CA ARG A 352 -0.94 4.92 -18.18
C ARG A 352 -1.06 3.43 -18.52
N ALA A 353 -0.12 2.60 -18.07
CA ALA A 353 -0.13 1.14 -18.26
C ALA A 353 -1.24 0.36 -17.49
N VAL A 354 -2.09 1.03 -16.69
CA VAL A 354 -3.21 0.38 -15.98
C VAL A 354 -4.56 0.90 -16.48
N ASP A 355 -5.24 0.09 -17.28
CA ASP A 355 -6.61 0.37 -17.71
C ASP A 355 -7.60 0.20 -16.55
N MET A 356 -8.22 1.31 -16.16
CA MET A 356 -9.44 1.28 -15.35
C MET A 356 -10.62 0.97 -16.28
N PRO A 357 -11.60 0.13 -15.88
CA PRO A 357 -12.81 -0.02 -16.68
C PRO A 357 -13.56 1.31 -16.77
N ALA A 358 -14.28 1.55 -17.85
CA ALA A 358 -15.26 2.63 -17.94
C ALA A 358 -16.63 2.14 -17.45
N GLY A 359 -17.44 3.03 -16.86
CA GLY A 359 -18.78 2.71 -16.34
C GLY A 359 -18.82 2.37 -14.85
N ASN A 360 -20.01 2.08 -14.33
CA ASN A 360 -20.25 1.93 -12.90
C ASN A 360 -19.80 0.56 -12.36
N HIS A 361 -18.78 0.55 -11.49
CA HIS A 361 -18.25 -0.68 -10.90
C HIS A 361 -19.16 -1.33 -9.83
N GLN A 362 -20.26 -0.66 -9.46
CA GLN A 362 -21.32 -1.22 -8.61
C GLN A 362 -22.36 -2.03 -9.42
N GLU A 363 -22.30 -2.00 -10.75
CA GLU A 363 -23.24 -2.71 -11.65
C GLU A 363 -22.74 -4.11 -12.06
N SER A 364 -23.62 -4.86 -12.72
CA SER A 364 -23.36 -6.25 -13.14
C SER A 364 -24.23 -6.62 -14.33
N ASP A 365 -23.60 -7.00 -15.44
CA ASP A 365 -24.27 -7.52 -16.65
C ASP A 365 -24.96 -8.87 -16.42
N ILE A 366 -24.59 -9.57 -15.35
CA ILE A 366 -25.18 -10.85 -14.96
C ILE A 366 -26.55 -10.61 -14.31
N LYS A 367 -27.58 -11.13 -14.97
CA LYS A 367 -28.98 -11.08 -14.52
C LYS A 367 -29.12 -11.60 -13.09
N GLN A 368 -29.98 -10.93 -12.31
CA GLN A 368 -30.25 -11.29 -10.92
C GLN A 368 -30.83 -12.70 -10.82
N GLN A 369 -30.03 -13.62 -10.27
CA GLN A 369 -30.37 -15.03 -10.09
C GLN A 369 -30.06 -15.50 -8.67
N VAL A 370 -30.87 -16.43 -8.17
CA VAL A 370 -30.65 -17.14 -6.89
C VAL A 370 -29.40 -18.03 -7.04
N PRO A 371 -28.53 -18.18 -6.02
CA PRO A 371 -27.35 -19.04 -6.08
C PRO A 371 -27.72 -20.53 -5.94
N THR A 372 -28.60 -21.03 -6.81
CA THR A 372 -29.21 -22.36 -6.72
C THR A 372 -28.18 -23.50 -6.74
N ALA A 373 -27.04 -23.33 -7.43
CA ALA A 373 -25.98 -24.32 -7.43
C ALA A 373 -25.31 -24.43 -6.05
N ILE A 374 -25.03 -23.29 -5.41
CA ILE A 374 -24.50 -23.23 -4.04
C ILE A 374 -25.52 -23.80 -3.04
N GLN A 375 -26.79 -23.41 -3.18
CA GLN A 375 -27.88 -23.94 -2.36
C GLN A 375 -28.00 -25.46 -2.48
N ARG A 376 -27.99 -26.03 -3.69
CA ARG A 376 -28.06 -27.49 -3.91
C ARG A 376 -26.84 -28.23 -3.34
N CYS A 377 -25.64 -27.69 -3.56
CA CYS A 377 -24.38 -28.23 -3.06
C CYS A 377 -24.35 -28.31 -1.52
N ILE A 378 -24.87 -27.29 -0.84
CA ILE A 378 -24.91 -27.26 0.63
C ILE A 378 -26.10 -28.06 1.16
N ALA A 379 -27.25 -28.03 0.48
CA ALA A 379 -28.44 -28.80 0.86
C ALA A 379 -28.18 -30.31 0.92
N SER A 380 -27.34 -30.88 0.04
CA SER A 380 -26.99 -32.31 0.09
C SER A 380 -26.15 -32.68 1.33
N HIS A 381 -25.42 -31.73 1.91
CA HIS A 381 -24.69 -31.91 3.16
C HIS A 381 -25.58 -31.69 4.38
N VAL A 382 -26.41 -30.65 4.36
CA VAL A 382 -27.39 -30.35 5.43
C VAL A 382 -28.46 -31.45 5.54
N ALA A 383 -28.83 -32.08 4.42
CA ALA A 383 -29.81 -33.18 4.39
C ALA A 383 -29.38 -34.43 5.19
N LYS A 384 -28.09 -34.59 5.51
CA LYS A 384 -27.60 -35.63 6.44
C LYS A 384 -28.22 -35.50 7.84
N TYR A 385 -28.53 -34.27 8.26
CA TYR A 385 -28.99 -33.93 9.61
C TYR A 385 -30.43 -33.39 9.59
N LYS A 386 -31.21 -33.82 8.58
CA LYS A 386 -32.53 -33.26 8.27
C LYS A 386 -33.48 -33.34 9.46
N ASP A 387 -33.49 -34.47 10.15
CA ASP A 387 -34.50 -34.75 11.17
C ASP A 387 -34.12 -34.10 12.51
N GLU A 388 -32.82 -33.95 12.78
CA GLU A 388 -32.26 -33.20 13.91
C GLU A 388 -32.50 -31.68 13.80
N ILE A 389 -32.38 -31.12 12.58
CA ILE A 389 -32.68 -29.69 12.36
C ILE A 389 -34.18 -29.41 12.18
N GLN A 390 -35.02 -30.43 11.92
CA GLN A 390 -36.40 -30.26 11.47
C GLN A 390 -37.23 -29.36 12.41
N THR A 391 -37.12 -29.56 13.72
CA THR A 391 -37.81 -28.74 14.74
C THR A 391 -37.43 -27.27 14.64
N THR A 392 -36.12 -26.97 14.53
CA THR A 392 -35.60 -25.61 14.41
C THR A 392 -35.94 -24.98 13.06
N PHE A 393 -35.82 -25.75 11.97
CA PHE A 393 -36.01 -25.28 10.61
C PHE A 393 -37.48 -25.03 10.25
N SER A 394 -38.41 -25.82 10.79
CA SER A 394 -39.85 -25.67 10.57
C SER A 394 -40.52 -24.70 11.55
N SER A 395 -39.89 -24.34 12.67
CA SER A 395 -40.50 -23.44 13.66
C SER A 395 -40.77 -22.03 13.10
N PRO A 396 -42.00 -21.50 13.25
CA PRO A 396 -42.30 -20.10 12.97
C PRO A 396 -41.48 -19.12 13.82
N THR A 397 -41.09 -19.51 15.05
CA THR A 397 -40.28 -18.64 15.93
C THR A 397 -38.87 -18.42 15.38
N THR A 398 -38.27 -19.43 14.76
CA THR A 398 -36.98 -19.30 14.05
C THR A 398 -37.08 -18.34 12.87
N VAL A 399 -38.20 -18.37 12.12
CA VAL A 399 -38.43 -17.44 11.00
C VAL A 399 -38.57 -15.99 11.50
N ALA A 400 -39.39 -15.77 12.53
CA ALA A 400 -39.59 -14.45 13.13
C ALA A 400 -38.29 -13.90 13.74
N PHE A 401 -37.49 -14.75 14.41
CA PHE A 401 -36.17 -14.40 14.93
C PHE A 401 -35.22 -13.94 13.81
N ILE A 402 -35.10 -14.72 12.74
CA ILE A 402 -34.24 -14.39 11.58
C ILE A 402 -34.71 -13.10 10.90
N GLN A 403 -36.02 -12.89 10.76
CA GLN A 403 -36.58 -11.66 10.20
C GLN A 403 -36.26 -10.43 11.07
N SER A 404 -36.41 -10.54 12.40
CA SER A 404 -36.02 -9.49 13.35
C SER A 404 -34.52 -9.19 13.28
N LEU A 405 -33.69 -10.22 13.24
CA LEU A 405 -32.24 -10.13 13.13
C LEU A 405 -31.80 -9.46 11.81
N LEU A 406 -32.44 -9.81 10.69
CA LEU A 406 -32.21 -9.19 9.38
C LEU A 406 -32.67 -7.73 9.35
N LEU A 407 -33.78 -7.37 9.99
CA LEU A 407 -34.24 -5.98 10.08
C LEU A 407 -33.26 -5.12 10.91
N ARG A 408 -32.81 -5.61 12.06
CA ARG A 408 -31.77 -4.93 12.87
C ARG A 408 -30.49 -4.77 12.05
N TYR A 409 -30.00 -5.85 11.44
CA TYR A 409 -28.81 -5.83 10.59
C TYR A 409 -28.88 -4.80 9.47
N LYS A 410 -30.02 -4.72 8.75
CA LYS A 410 -30.23 -3.72 7.69
C LYS A 410 -30.16 -2.29 8.21
N SER A 411 -30.71 -2.01 9.41
CA SER A 411 -30.64 -0.67 10.01
C SER A 411 -29.20 -0.30 10.33
N GLU A 412 -28.47 -1.17 11.04
CA GLU A 412 -27.06 -0.94 11.39
C GLU A 412 -26.17 -0.79 10.15
N LEU A 413 -26.35 -1.67 9.14
CA LEU A 413 -25.60 -1.59 7.89
C LEU A 413 -25.90 -0.28 7.14
N ASN A 414 -27.16 0.17 7.09
CA ASN A 414 -27.52 1.45 6.49
C ASN A 414 -26.92 2.64 7.27
N HIS A 415 -26.88 2.58 8.62
CA HIS A 415 -26.19 3.59 9.42
C HIS A 415 -24.68 3.61 9.12
N ILE A 416 -24.03 2.45 8.96
CA ILE A 416 -22.62 2.36 8.53
C ILE A 416 -22.44 2.98 7.14
N CYS A 417 -23.24 2.61 6.14
CA CYS A 417 -23.16 3.18 4.78
C CYS A 417 -23.31 4.72 4.78
N VAL A 418 -24.33 5.24 5.46
CA VAL A 418 -24.62 6.68 5.51
C VAL A 418 -23.53 7.44 6.28
N ALA A 419 -23.07 6.94 7.42
CA ALA A 419 -22.07 7.62 8.26
C ALA A 419 -20.64 7.64 7.67
N HIS A 420 -20.38 6.88 6.60
CA HIS A 420 -19.07 6.80 5.95
C HIS A 420 -19.07 7.21 4.46
N THR A 421 -20.22 7.73 3.96
CA THR A 421 -20.30 8.46 2.68
C THR A 421 -19.69 9.86 2.87
N ILE A 422 -18.83 10.30 1.96
CA ILE A 422 -17.90 11.40 2.25
C ILE A 422 -18.47 12.78 1.87
N SER A 423 -19.33 12.84 0.85
CA SER A 423 -19.98 14.08 0.43
C SER A 423 -21.48 14.04 0.67
N SER A 424 -22.06 15.16 1.10
CA SER A 424 -23.50 15.39 1.05
C SER A 424 -24.01 15.70 -0.37
N GLU A 425 -23.09 15.88 -1.32
CA GLU A 425 -23.35 16.20 -2.72
C GLU A 425 -23.13 15.00 -3.67
N SER A 426 -22.50 13.90 -3.20
CA SER A 426 -22.50 12.63 -3.96
C SER A 426 -23.86 11.94 -3.79
N ALA A 427 -24.51 11.63 -4.93
CA ALA A 427 -25.76 10.88 -4.94
C ALA A 427 -25.55 9.39 -4.57
N GLU A 428 -24.32 8.90 -4.73
CA GLU A 428 -23.91 7.53 -4.47
C GLU A 428 -23.42 7.37 -3.03
N ARG A 429 -24.17 6.59 -2.23
CA ARG A 429 -23.75 6.19 -0.89
C ARG A 429 -22.78 5.02 -0.97
N VAL A 430 -21.93 4.86 0.05
CA VAL A 430 -21.08 3.66 0.19
C VAL A 430 -21.94 2.41 0.12
N SER A 431 -21.67 1.55 -0.87
CA SER A 431 -22.52 0.40 -1.17
C SER A 431 -22.35 -0.75 -0.17
N GLU A 432 -23.33 -1.66 -0.14
CA GLU A 432 -23.25 -2.90 0.63
C GLU A 432 -21.99 -3.73 0.30
N VAL A 433 -21.58 -3.74 -0.98
CA VAL A 433 -20.39 -4.46 -1.47
C VAL A 433 -19.09 -3.79 -0.99
N GLU A 434 -19.06 -2.46 -0.93
CA GLU A 434 -17.93 -1.70 -0.39
C GLU A 434 -17.75 -1.93 1.10
N VAL A 435 -18.84 -1.93 1.87
CA VAL A 435 -18.81 -2.31 3.30
C VAL A 435 -18.38 -3.77 3.46
N MET A 436 -18.87 -4.70 2.62
CA MET A 436 -18.43 -6.10 2.64
C MET A 436 -16.91 -6.27 2.43
N LEU A 437 -16.33 -5.53 1.47
CA LEU A 437 -14.89 -5.57 1.19
C LEU A 437 -14.07 -4.76 2.20
N GLY A 438 -14.68 -3.81 2.90
CA GLY A 438 -14.01 -2.86 3.79
C GLY A 438 -13.27 -1.77 3.01
N ILE A 439 -13.89 -1.22 1.97
CA ILE A 439 -13.31 -0.20 1.09
C ILE A 439 -14.30 0.95 0.92
N ASN A 440 -13.82 2.12 0.52
CA ASN A 440 -14.65 3.13 -0.15
C ASN A 440 -13.99 3.42 -1.52
N LEU A 441 -14.81 3.46 -2.57
CA LEU A 441 -14.40 3.73 -3.94
C LEU A 441 -14.34 5.24 -4.27
N GLU A 442 -15.06 6.08 -3.53
CA GLU A 442 -15.05 7.54 -3.64
C GLU A 442 -13.62 8.13 -3.57
N VAL A 443 -13.40 9.15 -4.40
CA VAL A 443 -12.11 9.80 -4.68
C VAL A 443 -11.42 10.35 -3.43
N SER A 444 -12.20 10.85 -2.47
CA SER A 444 -11.78 11.61 -1.28
C SER A 444 -11.60 10.76 -0.02
N SER A 445 -11.57 9.43 -0.16
CA SER A 445 -11.54 8.43 0.92
C SER A 445 -10.44 8.64 1.97
N LYS A 446 -10.82 9.17 3.14
CA LYS A 446 -9.94 9.29 4.31
C LYS A 446 -9.62 7.91 4.93
N PRO A 447 -8.35 7.57 5.22
CA PRO A 447 -7.98 6.28 5.80
C PRO A 447 -8.70 5.96 7.11
N ASP A 448 -8.85 6.93 8.01
CA ASP A 448 -9.43 6.73 9.34
C ASP A 448 -10.94 6.47 9.28
N LEU A 449 -11.62 7.02 8.27
CA LEU A 449 -13.01 6.75 7.99
C LEU A 449 -13.19 5.30 7.53
N ILE A 450 -12.33 4.80 6.63
CA ILE A 450 -12.31 3.39 6.23
C ILE A 450 -11.97 2.49 7.43
N ALA A 451 -11.03 2.87 8.30
CA ALA A 451 -10.69 2.10 9.50
C ALA A 451 -11.87 2.01 10.48
N ARG A 452 -12.55 3.12 10.75
CA ARG A 452 -13.78 3.17 11.55
C ARG A 452 -14.88 2.31 10.95
N MET A 453 -15.09 2.40 9.63
CA MET A 453 -16.06 1.58 8.91
C MET A 453 -15.76 0.09 9.06
N LYS A 454 -14.50 -0.32 8.87
CA LYS A 454 -14.06 -1.73 9.07
C LYS A 454 -14.35 -2.23 10.49
N ASN A 455 -14.05 -1.43 11.51
CA ASN A 455 -14.25 -1.83 12.90
C ASN A 455 -15.75 -2.00 13.24
N LEU A 456 -16.60 -1.04 12.86
CA LEU A 456 -18.05 -1.14 13.05
C LEU A 456 -18.65 -2.34 12.29
N THR A 457 -18.18 -2.57 11.06
CA THR A 457 -18.61 -3.69 10.22
C THR A 457 -18.19 -5.04 10.82
N HIS A 458 -16.99 -5.13 11.39
CA HIS A 458 -16.51 -6.32 12.08
C HIS A 458 -17.35 -6.63 13.33
N SER A 459 -17.63 -5.62 14.16
CA SER A 459 -18.54 -5.76 15.31
C SER A 459 -19.94 -6.22 14.90
N LEU A 460 -20.52 -5.61 13.85
CA LEU A 460 -21.83 -6.00 13.33
C LEU A 460 -21.83 -7.45 12.82
N ALA A 461 -20.85 -7.83 12.00
CA ALA A 461 -20.75 -9.19 11.46
C ALA A 461 -20.60 -10.25 12.56
N ASN A 462 -19.78 -9.98 13.58
CA ASN A 462 -19.60 -10.89 14.72
C ASN A 462 -20.87 -10.98 15.59
N ALA A 463 -21.60 -9.88 15.79
CA ALA A 463 -22.88 -9.88 16.49
C ALA A 463 -23.95 -10.74 15.76
N ILE A 464 -23.95 -10.77 14.43
CA ILE A 464 -24.83 -11.69 13.66
C ILE A 464 -24.36 -13.14 13.81
N ARG A 465 -23.07 -13.44 13.66
CA ARG A 465 -22.54 -14.81 13.87
C ARG A 465 -22.90 -15.35 15.25
N HIS A 466 -22.72 -14.55 16.29
CA HIS A 466 -23.05 -14.93 17.67
C HIS A 466 -24.55 -15.19 17.87
N GLN A 467 -25.43 -14.44 17.19
CA GLN A 467 -26.89 -14.66 17.26
C GLN A 467 -27.37 -15.84 16.41
N LEU A 468 -26.62 -16.27 15.39
CA LEU A 468 -26.90 -17.51 14.64
C LEU A 468 -26.37 -18.77 15.34
N LYS A 469 -25.27 -18.65 16.09
CA LYS A 469 -24.65 -19.75 16.83
C LYS A 469 -25.58 -20.35 17.90
N ALA A 470 -25.32 -21.59 18.28
CA ALA A 470 -25.90 -22.20 19.48
C ALA A 470 -25.37 -21.49 20.74
N THR A 471 -26.26 -21.27 21.71
CA THR A 471 -25.88 -20.95 23.09
C THR A 471 -25.41 -22.20 23.83
N GLU A 472 -24.85 -22.06 25.04
CA GLU A 472 -24.33 -23.19 25.84
C GLU A 472 -25.37 -24.25 26.18
N ALA A 473 -26.66 -23.91 26.14
CA ALA A 473 -27.78 -24.81 26.38
C ALA A 473 -28.34 -25.47 25.10
N GLU A 474 -27.74 -25.23 23.93
CA GLU A 474 -28.27 -25.62 22.62
C GLU A 474 -27.30 -26.50 21.83
N THR A 475 -27.83 -27.42 21.02
CA THR A 475 -27.00 -28.30 20.20
C THR A 475 -26.53 -27.60 18.92
N ASN A 476 -25.42 -28.06 18.33
CA ASN A 476 -24.95 -27.58 17.03
C ASN A 476 -25.99 -27.79 15.90
N PHE A 477 -26.96 -28.70 16.06
CA PHE A 477 -28.08 -28.84 15.12
C PHE A 477 -29.06 -27.65 15.17
N VAL A 478 -29.22 -26.99 16.33
CA VAL A 478 -29.98 -25.74 16.43
C VAL A 478 -29.25 -24.61 15.67
N TRP A 479 -27.94 -24.52 15.82
CA TRP A 479 -27.08 -23.60 15.05
C TRP A 479 -27.22 -23.85 13.54
N LEU A 480 -27.06 -25.10 13.10
CA LEU A 480 -27.19 -25.47 11.68
C LEU A 480 -28.59 -25.13 11.14
N GLY A 481 -29.64 -25.46 11.89
CA GLY A 481 -31.03 -25.15 11.52
C GLY A 481 -31.29 -23.64 11.39
N ARG A 482 -30.79 -22.83 12.33
CA ARG A 482 -30.85 -21.35 12.28
C ARG A 482 -30.11 -20.80 11.07
N ALA A 483 -28.83 -21.16 10.92
CA ALA A 483 -27.96 -20.64 9.88
C ALA A 483 -28.45 -21.04 8.47
N TRP A 484 -28.92 -22.28 8.29
CA TRP A 484 -29.46 -22.75 7.02
C TRP A 484 -30.77 -22.06 6.64
N LYS A 485 -31.69 -21.89 7.61
CA LYS A 485 -32.92 -21.10 7.40
C LYS A 485 -32.60 -19.65 7.05
N ALA A 486 -31.61 -19.05 7.72
CA ALA A 486 -31.15 -17.68 7.49
C ALA A 486 -30.56 -17.50 6.09
N TYR A 487 -29.74 -18.46 5.64
CA TYR A 487 -29.16 -18.45 4.31
C TYR A 487 -30.23 -18.57 3.21
N LEU A 488 -31.19 -19.50 3.32
CA LEU A 488 -32.25 -19.65 2.32
C LEU A 488 -33.18 -18.41 2.24
N LEU A 489 -33.51 -17.80 3.38
CA LEU A 489 -34.36 -16.60 3.44
C LEU A 489 -33.70 -15.33 2.87
N THR A 490 -32.37 -15.29 2.76
CA THR A 490 -31.64 -14.09 2.29
C THR A 490 -30.97 -14.27 0.93
N SER A 491 -30.44 -15.45 0.61
CA SER A 491 -29.90 -15.77 -0.72
C SER A 491 -30.96 -15.79 -1.84
N SER A 492 -32.24 -15.94 -1.48
CA SER A 492 -33.37 -15.79 -2.40
C SER A 492 -33.74 -14.33 -2.70
N LEU A 493 -33.39 -13.40 -1.81
CA LEU A 493 -33.50 -11.95 -2.04
C LEU A 493 -32.29 -11.42 -2.83
N GLY A 494 -31.09 -11.92 -2.49
CA GLY A 494 -29.83 -11.54 -3.15
C GLY A 494 -29.56 -10.03 -3.07
N ASP A 495 -29.04 -9.46 -4.17
CA ASP A 495 -28.76 -8.02 -4.29
C ASP A 495 -29.99 -7.17 -4.66
N LYS A 496 -31.21 -7.74 -4.66
CA LYS A 496 -32.47 -6.99 -4.83
C LYS A 496 -32.90 -6.23 -3.58
N THR A 497 -32.34 -6.56 -2.44
CA THR A 497 -32.75 -6.01 -1.14
C THR A 497 -31.51 -5.69 -0.34
N PHE A 498 -31.28 -4.40 -0.09
CA PHE A 498 -30.15 -3.92 0.70
C PHE A 498 -30.03 -4.69 2.03
N GLY A 499 -28.81 -5.13 2.35
CA GLY A 499 -28.45 -5.93 3.50
C GLY A 499 -28.75 -7.43 3.36
N ALA A 500 -29.45 -7.90 2.32
CA ALA A 500 -29.72 -9.32 2.16
C ALA A 500 -28.54 -10.08 1.52
N LEU A 501 -27.77 -9.45 0.64
CA LEU A 501 -26.58 -10.06 0.05
C LEU A 501 -25.54 -10.37 1.14
N SER A 502 -25.11 -9.33 1.86
CA SER A 502 -24.09 -9.41 2.91
C SER A 502 -24.50 -10.31 4.07
N PHE A 503 -25.76 -10.26 4.50
CA PHE A 503 -26.30 -11.20 5.50
C PHE A 503 -26.31 -12.64 4.99
N SER A 504 -26.60 -12.88 3.71
CA SER A 504 -26.54 -14.24 3.14
C SER A 504 -25.11 -14.80 3.15
N TRP A 505 -24.07 -13.96 3.00
CA TRP A 505 -22.68 -14.39 3.17
C TRP A 505 -22.33 -14.72 4.63
N LEU A 506 -22.84 -13.96 5.61
CA LEU A 506 -22.67 -14.30 7.05
C LEU A 506 -23.40 -15.59 7.42
N ALA A 507 -24.62 -15.79 6.91
CA ALA A 507 -25.37 -17.02 7.12
C ALA A 507 -24.70 -18.22 6.44
N LEU A 508 -24.14 -18.05 5.24
CA LEU A 508 -23.39 -19.07 4.50
C LEU A 508 -22.11 -19.49 5.24
N ASP A 509 -21.30 -18.52 5.67
CA ASP A 509 -20.13 -18.70 6.54
C ASP A 509 -20.51 -19.51 7.79
N SER A 510 -21.59 -19.10 8.47
CA SER A 510 -22.15 -19.79 9.63
C SER A 510 -22.71 -21.19 9.36
N VAL A 511 -23.16 -21.52 8.14
CA VAL A 511 -23.59 -22.89 7.80
C VAL A 511 -22.38 -23.80 7.61
N LEU A 512 -21.33 -23.30 6.96
CA LEU A 512 -20.09 -24.06 6.75
C LEU A 512 -19.40 -24.34 8.09
N ASP A 513 -19.32 -23.33 8.97
CA ASP A 513 -18.80 -23.49 10.34
C ASP A 513 -19.62 -24.51 11.16
N ALA A 514 -20.96 -24.43 11.10
CA ALA A 514 -21.84 -25.36 11.81
C ALA A 514 -21.68 -26.81 11.32
N LEU A 515 -21.65 -27.04 10.00
CA LEU A 515 -21.41 -28.37 9.43
C LEU A 515 -20.05 -28.93 9.83
N GLN A 516 -19.00 -28.11 9.79
CA GLN A 516 -17.64 -28.51 10.17
C GLN A 516 -17.49 -28.79 11.68
N THR A 517 -18.33 -28.18 12.52
CA THR A 517 -18.39 -28.45 13.97
C THR A 517 -19.25 -29.67 14.31
N ILE A 518 -20.09 -30.16 13.38
CA ILE A 518 -20.90 -31.38 13.54
C ILE A 518 -20.15 -32.61 12.99
N ASP A 519 -19.43 -32.45 11.87
CA ASP A 519 -18.68 -33.50 11.19
C ASP A 519 -17.29 -32.95 10.82
N GLU A 520 -16.26 -33.30 11.60
CA GLU A 520 -14.87 -32.89 11.34
C GLU A 520 -14.34 -33.38 9.98
N ARG A 521 -15.02 -34.36 9.36
CA ARG A 521 -14.73 -34.88 8.02
C ARG A 521 -15.36 -34.03 6.91
N PHE A 522 -16.27 -33.12 7.25
CA PHE A 522 -16.77 -32.10 6.33
C PHE A 522 -15.74 -30.97 6.21
N LEU A 523 -15.09 -30.89 5.04
CA LEU A 523 -14.07 -29.87 4.72
C LEU A 523 -12.93 -29.77 5.77
N PRO A 524 -12.26 -30.88 6.16
CA PRO A 524 -11.27 -30.92 7.23
C PRO A 524 -10.20 -29.83 7.07
N HIS A 525 -9.66 -29.31 8.17
CA HIS A 525 -8.76 -28.16 8.14
C HIS A 525 -7.48 -28.43 7.32
N THR A 526 -7.31 -27.72 6.20
CA THR A 526 -6.18 -27.83 5.27
C THR A 526 -5.12 -26.73 5.48
N GLY A 527 -4.91 -26.33 6.74
CA GLY A 527 -4.08 -25.17 7.08
C GLY A 527 -4.72 -23.82 6.73
N PRO A 528 -3.98 -22.71 6.87
CA PRO A 528 -4.46 -21.37 6.52
C PRO A 528 -4.56 -21.19 5.00
N ILE A 529 -5.51 -20.36 4.54
CA ILE A 529 -5.58 -19.97 3.12
C ILE A 529 -4.42 -19.02 2.85
N LEU A 530 -3.37 -19.54 2.23
CA LEU A 530 -2.19 -18.78 1.87
C LEU A 530 -2.48 -17.87 0.65
N PRO A 531 -2.05 -16.59 0.68
CA PRO A 531 -2.17 -15.67 -0.45
C PRO A 531 -1.31 -16.14 -1.65
N PRO A 532 -1.49 -15.60 -2.87
CA PRO A 532 -0.90 -16.16 -4.08
C PRO A 532 0.62 -16.27 -4.05
N PHE A 533 1.27 -15.31 -3.39
CA PHE A 533 2.73 -15.23 -3.26
C PHE A 533 3.33 -16.21 -2.23
N ALA A 534 2.51 -16.87 -1.40
CA ALA A 534 2.99 -17.88 -0.46
C ALA A 534 3.02 -19.29 -1.08
N PHE A 535 2.39 -19.50 -2.23
CA PHE A 535 2.56 -20.65 -3.11
C PHE A 535 3.36 -20.27 -4.36
N ILE A 536 4.68 -20.25 -4.25
CA ILE A 536 5.54 -20.22 -5.43
C ILE A 536 6.10 -21.64 -5.62
N PRO A 537 5.91 -22.29 -6.78
CA PRO A 537 6.50 -23.60 -7.06
C PRO A 537 8.00 -23.59 -6.82
N SER A 538 8.56 -24.74 -6.45
CA SER A 538 10.01 -24.99 -6.41
C SER A 538 10.60 -25.11 -7.82
N ARG A 539 10.36 -24.11 -8.67
CA ARG A 539 11.43 -23.64 -9.53
C ARG A 539 12.59 -23.29 -8.59
N ARG A 540 13.61 -24.16 -8.58
CA ARG A 540 14.99 -23.68 -8.50
C ARG A 540 15.10 -22.51 -9.47
N SER A 541 15.87 -21.49 -9.11
CA SER A 541 16.35 -20.52 -10.09
C SER A 541 16.80 -21.29 -11.33
N GLU A 542 16.24 -20.95 -12.50
CA GLU A 542 16.99 -21.25 -13.72
C GLU A 542 18.35 -20.56 -13.57
N PRO A 543 19.46 -21.16 -14.03
CA PRO A 543 20.81 -20.64 -13.78
C PRO A 543 21.12 -19.43 -14.67
N GLY A 544 20.32 -18.37 -14.51
CA GLY A 544 20.83 -17.01 -14.63
C GLY A 544 22.02 -16.89 -13.68
N GLU A 545 23.10 -16.33 -14.22
CA GLU A 545 24.48 -16.33 -13.71
C GLU A 545 24.64 -16.82 -12.27
N ASN A 546 25.32 -17.97 -12.11
CA ASN A 546 25.93 -18.37 -10.84
C ASN A 546 27.03 -17.36 -10.48
N ILE A 547 26.61 -16.18 -10.01
CA ILE A 547 27.47 -15.22 -9.32
C ILE A 547 28.00 -16.00 -8.10
N PRO A 548 29.30 -16.34 -8.05
CA PRO A 548 29.84 -17.06 -6.90
C PRO A 548 29.60 -16.23 -5.63
N PRO A 549 29.50 -16.86 -4.44
CA PRO A 549 29.57 -16.11 -3.20
C PRO A 549 30.80 -15.20 -3.24
N PRO A 550 30.69 -13.94 -2.80
CA PRO A 550 31.78 -12.98 -2.92
C PRO A 550 33.06 -13.54 -2.33
N ASP A 551 34.17 -13.38 -3.05
CA ASP A 551 35.46 -13.85 -2.60
C ASP A 551 35.74 -13.35 -1.17
N TYR A 552 36.00 -14.28 -0.26
CA TYR A 552 36.01 -14.02 1.17
C TYR A 552 37.15 -13.11 1.61
N ASP A 553 38.17 -12.96 0.77
CA ASP A 553 39.30 -12.06 0.97
C ASP A 553 39.08 -10.68 0.32
N ASN A 554 38.23 -10.60 -0.72
CA ASN A 554 37.88 -9.37 -1.46
C ASN A 554 36.42 -8.92 -1.19
N TRP A 555 35.94 -9.12 0.05
CA TRP A 555 34.55 -8.88 0.44
C TRP A 555 34.12 -7.41 0.27
N ASN A 556 35.00 -6.46 0.58
CA ASN A 556 34.73 -5.03 0.43
C ASN A 556 34.69 -4.63 -1.05
N ASP A 557 35.61 -5.13 -1.88
CA ASP A 557 35.61 -4.88 -3.33
C ASP A 557 34.31 -5.35 -4.01
N TRP A 558 33.65 -6.40 -3.53
CA TRP A 558 32.30 -6.78 -4.00
C TRP A 558 31.20 -5.78 -3.58
N VAL A 559 31.37 -5.11 -2.44
CA VAL A 559 30.49 -4.02 -2.02
C VAL A 559 30.74 -2.79 -2.89
N ASP A 560 32.01 -2.46 -3.19
CA ASP A 560 32.42 -1.13 -3.66
C ASP A 560 32.69 -1.03 -5.17
N SER A 561 32.90 -2.16 -5.86
CA SER A 561 33.07 -2.23 -7.33
C SER A 561 31.84 -1.78 -8.15
N ILE A 562 30.70 -1.54 -7.50
CA ILE A 562 29.49 -0.98 -8.11
C ILE A 562 29.59 0.56 -8.05
N ARG A 563 30.42 1.08 -8.97
CA ARG A 563 30.72 2.50 -9.25
C ARG A 563 29.98 3.48 -8.33
N GLU A 564 30.64 3.87 -7.24
CA GLU A 564 30.28 5.09 -6.54
C GLU A 564 30.37 6.29 -7.50
N VAL A 565 29.35 7.13 -7.50
CA VAL A 565 29.44 8.45 -8.13
C VAL A 565 30.03 9.38 -7.09
N VAL A 566 31.36 9.54 -7.12
CA VAL A 566 32.05 10.63 -6.42
C VAL A 566 31.44 11.94 -6.90
N GLN A 567 31.10 12.81 -5.96
CA GLN A 567 30.36 14.05 -6.23
C GLN A 567 31.30 15.18 -6.65
N ASP A 568 32.07 14.95 -7.71
CA ASP A 568 33.02 15.95 -8.22
C ASP A 568 32.29 17.17 -8.79
N GLN A 569 32.58 18.33 -8.21
CA GLN A 569 32.21 19.64 -8.73
C GLN A 569 33.40 20.24 -9.49
N SER A 570 33.32 20.24 -10.81
CA SER A 570 34.19 21.06 -11.66
C SER A 570 33.45 21.46 -12.94
N ASP A 571 33.46 22.76 -13.26
CA ASP A 571 33.00 23.25 -14.55
C ASP A 571 33.91 22.75 -15.67
N ASP A 572 33.34 22.07 -16.67
CA ASP A 572 33.98 21.85 -17.98
C ASP A 572 33.17 22.57 -19.05
N THR A 573 33.54 23.81 -19.35
CA THR A 573 33.11 24.50 -20.57
C THR A 573 33.89 23.97 -21.76
N GLU A 574 33.22 23.25 -22.67
CA GLU A 574 33.81 22.83 -23.94
C GLU A 574 34.24 24.04 -24.80
N GLU A 575 35.52 24.16 -25.11
CA GLU A 575 35.97 24.82 -26.35
C GLU A 575 37.18 24.08 -26.95
N SER A 576 37.39 24.21 -28.26
CA SER A 576 37.82 23.07 -29.07
C SER A 576 39.25 23.09 -29.61
N ASN A 577 39.83 21.89 -29.78
CA ASN A 577 40.85 21.51 -30.78
C ASN A 577 42.27 22.12 -30.71
N GLY A 578 43.26 21.35 -31.18
CA GLY A 578 44.42 21.95 -31.88
C GLY A 578 45.85 21.62 -31.43
N GLN A 579 46.24 20.34 -31.48
CA GLN A 579 47.60 19.82 -31.80
C GLN A 579 48.90 20.58 -31.43
N SER A 580 49.85 19.79 -30.91
CA SER A 580 51.30 19.81 -31.23
C SER A 580 52.32 20.49 -30.29
N SER A 581 53.12 19.60 -29.68
CA SER A 581 54.61 19.61 -29.62
C SER A 581 55.42 20.62 -28.77
N THR A 582 56.26 20.01 -27.92
CA THR A 582 57.69 20.34 -27.63
C THR A 582 58.10 21.54 -26.74
N THR A 583 58.50 21.18 -25.51
CA THR A 583 59.87 21.40 -24.94
C THR A 583 60.20 22.68 -24.16
N THR A 584 60.93 22.46 -23.05
CA THR A 584 61.79 23.37 -22.24
C THR A 584 61.20 24.48 -21.36
N ASN A 585 61.48 24.33 -20.06
CA ASN A 585 61.88 25.33 -19.08
C ASN A 585 62.15 26.77 -19.59
N ASN A 586 61.56 27.78 -18.93
CA ASN A 586 62.38 28.72 -18.17
C ASN A 586 61.64 29.44 -17.03
N ARG A 587 62.34 30.32 -16.32
CA ARG A 587 61.93 30.98 -15.07
C ARG A 587 61.22 32.34 -15.27
N ASP A 588 60.73 32.84 -14.12
CA ASP A 588 60.87 34.22 -13.60
C ASP A 588 59.72 35.24 -13.71
N ASN A 589 59.32 35.70 -12.51
CA ASN A 589 59.00 37.08 -12.09
C ASN A 589 57.73 37.85 -12.55
N ARG A 590 56.89 38.09 -11.53
CA ARG A 590 56.45 39.42 -11.00
C ARG A 590 55.29 40.22 -11.62
N ARG A 591 54.35 40.51 -10.69
CA ARG A 591 53.72 41.82 -10.35
C ARG A 591 52.56 42.34 -11.21
N ASN A 592 51.52 42.77 -10.46
CA ASN A 592 50.76 44.04 -10.50
C ASN A 592 50.36 44.62 -11.88
N THR A 593 49.14 45.11 -12.12
CA THR A 593 48.47 46.18 -11.34
C THR A 593 46.94 46.21 -11.48
N SER A 594 46.31 47.02 -10.61
CA SER A 594 44.92 47.48 -10.63
C SER A 594 44.48 48.25 -11.90
N GLY A 595 43.17 48.22 -12.21
CA GLY A 595 42.45 49.16 -13.09
C GLY A 595 41.00 49.35 -12.63
N SER A 596 40.37 50.51 -12.88
CA SER A 596 39.13 50.92 -12.17
C SER A 596 38.10 51.71 -12.99
N GLY A 597 36.81 51.55 -12.63
CA GLY A 597 35.72 52.52 -12.89
C GLY A 597 34.86 52.30 -14.16
N ASN A 598 33.77 53.05 -14.40
CA ASN A 598 32.89 53.90 -13.55
C ASN A 598 31.64 54.33 -14.39
N TYR A 599 30.65 55.04 -13.79
CA TYR A 599 29.44 55.68 -14.38
C TYR A 599 28.26 54.72 -14.76
N ASN A 600 26.95 54.97 -14.46
CA ASN A 600 26.01 56.12 -14.62
C ASN A 600 25.42 56.27 -16.06
N SER A 601 24.16 56.68 -16.32
CA SER A 601 22.91 56.79 -15.50
C SER A 601 21.70 57.22 -16.38
N ARG A 602 20.45 56.91 -15.95
CA ARG A 602 19.13 57.54 -16.34
C ARG A 602 18.59 57.46 -17.79
N GLY A 603 17.26 57.36 -17.91
CA GLY A 603 16.50 57.66 -19.14
C GLY A 603 14.98 57.32 -19.07
N ASN A 604 14.12 58.35 -19.09
CA ASN A 604 12.65 58.28 -19.32
C ASN A 604 12.36 58.56 -20.84
N ASP A 605 11.18 58.47 -21.47
CA ASP A 605 9.78 58.64 -21.00
C ASP A 605 8.70 58.07 -21.99
N ARG A 606 7.42 58.24 -21.63
CA ARG A 606 6.11 57.94 -22.27
C ARG A 606 5.92 57.98 -23.81
N THR A 607 4.85 57.31 -24.27
CA THR A 607 3.75 57.96 -25.06
C THR A 607 2.39 57.20 -24.97
N GLN A 608 1.27 57.78 -25.44
CA GLN A 608 -0.11 57.27 -25.30
C GLN A 608 -0.95 57.31 -26.61
N ARG A 609 -2.02 56.51 -26.67
CA ARG A 609 -3.34 56.68 -27.37
C ARG A 609 -4.26 55.50 -26.91
N SER A 610 -5.51 55.60 -26.44
CA SER A 610 -6.77 56.29 -26.84
C SER A 610 -7.30 55.82 -28.21
N SER A 611 -8.57 55.39 -28.42
CA SER A 611 -9.78 55.19 -27.58
C SER A 611 -10.77 54.24 -28.34
N ASN A 612 -12.05 53.94 -28.02
CA ASN A 612 -13.07 54.48 -27.12
C ASN A 612 -14.22 53.46 -26.83
N SER A 613 -15.20 53.83 -25.99
CA SER A 613 -16.65 53.47 -25.94
C SER A 613 -17.19 52.15 -26.55
N GLY A 614 -18.06 51.36 -25.88
CA GLY A 614 -18.63 51.47 -24.52
C GLY A 614 -19.97 50.70 -24.35
N GLN A 615 -20.53 50.67 -23.12
CA GLN A 615 -21.96 50.41 -22.71
C GLN A 615 -22.74 49.21 -23.31
N THR A 616 -23.55 48.39 -22.62
CA THR A 616 -23.97 48.08 -21.22
C THR A 616 -24.46 46.60 -21.23
N LYS A 617 -24.75 45.84 -20.16
CA LYS A 617 -25.40 46.07 -18.85
C LYS A 617 -24.89 45.04 -17.83
N GLY A 618 -25.03 45.31 -16.52
CA GLY A 618 -24.72 44.35 -15.45
C GLY A 618 -25.95 43.70 -14.81
N SER A 619 -25.72 42.66 -14.01
CA SER A 619 -26.67 42.12 -13.03
C SER A 619 -25.90 41.72 -11.77
N ASN A 620 -26.27 42.30 -10.61
CA ASN A 620 -25.52 42.11 -9.36
C ASN A 620 -26.03 40.88 -8.57
N GLY A 621 -25.16 39.87 -8.40
CA GLY A 621 -25.31 38.83 -7.39
C GLY A 621 -24.42 39.11 -6.18
N GLY A 622 -24.99 39.64 -5.10
CA GLY A 622 -24.21 40.13 -3.94
C GLY A 622 -23.55 39.02 -3.11
N ARG A 623 -22.26 39.16 -2.82
CA ARG A 623 -21.55 38.35 -1.80
C ARG A 623 -22.18 38.60 -0.42
N ARG A 624 -22.79 37.58 0.20
CA ARG A 624 -23.22 37.65 1.61
C ARG A 624 -22.01 37.56 2.54
N ALA A 625 -22.05 38.29 3.66
CA ALA A 625 -21.04 38.22 4.70
C ALA A 625 -21.05 36.85 5.40
N GLY A 626 -19.87 36.36 5.78
CA GLY A 626 -19.73 35.11 6.52
C GLY A 626 -20.16 35.27 7.99
N TYR A 627 -20.97 34.34 8.49
CA TYR A 627 -21.37 34.32 9.89
C TYR A 627 -20.23 33.78 10.78
N ARG A 628 -19.78 34.61 11.72
CA ARG A 628 -18.79 34.23 12.73
C ARG A 628 -19.51 33.53 13.89
N ILE A 629 -19.58 32.20 13.86
CA ILE A 629 -20.14 31.41 14.97
C ILE A 629 -19.17 31.52 16.16
N ILE A 630 -19.56 32.28 17.17
CA ILE A 630 -18.89 32.31 18.48
C ILE A 630 -19.58 31.25 19.34
N ALA A 631 -18.95 30.08 19.47
CA ALA A 631 -19.39 29.06 20.40
C ALA A 631 -18.98 29.46 21.83
N SER A 632 -19.95 29.88 22.64
CA SER A 632 -19.74 30.14 24.07
C SER A 632 -20.16 28.92 24.90
N GLY A 633 -19.18 28.18 25.41
CA GLY A 633 -19.41 27.03 26.29
C GLY A 633 -18.09 26.42 26.76
N ASN A 634 -17.91 26.34 28.08
CA ASN A 634 -16.79 25.62 28.66
C ASN A 634 -16.96 24.12 28.42
N ILE A 635 -15.95 23.46 27.86
CA ILE A 635 -15.83 22.00 27.83
C ILE A 635 -14.57 21.68 28.64
N SER A 636 -14.77 21.19 29.87
CA SER A 636 -13.71 20.49 30.60
C SER A 636 -13.58 19.07 30.06
N PHE A 637 -12.35 18.57 29.97
CA PHE A 637 -12.05 17.15 29.79
C PHE A 637 -12.30 16.36 31.09
#